data_AF-A0A835Z2I7-F1
#
_entry.id   AF-A0A835Z2I7-F1
#
_cell.length_a   1.000
_cell.length_b   1.000
_cell.length_c   1.000
_cell.angle_alpha   90.00
_cell.angle_beta   90.00
_cell.angle_gamma   90.00
#
_symmetry.space_group_name_H-M   'P 1'
#
loop_
_entity.id
_entity.type
_entity.pdbx_description
1 polymer ?
#
loop_
_entity_poly.entity_id
_entity_poly.type
_entity_poly.pdbx_seq_one_letter_code
_entity_poly.pdbx_strand_id
1 'polypeptide(L)'
;MPALTDECVAKRKADDAMWEKVADEMIIKEMSDIFKRTPAHRDPDRKRRCRRIEVSDAIIAKQMQCVKGKPEHVTVYIQQPMSGTPLIVQGLYPVANDSAETISATERDMRKTLDRNHVTAVSWNDFCVLSSTTTNKIIDQDVVATWATDPEIVADYYRRLAIQLDAVDADTAPCVFIAGNTCQAAHETAIELGLVKRITELSPLGVTVCEIDSKCFVALESRPHPSWHLMKANAPFARAIFLETMEMLNGMVRCCATGDISSDTMHQSIVTALAIDPEELQRRAEGRSFLTQLLYGNPSGRFPTKHVHLRNVKAHLPEVQAFLLKWQSRGMKQLWAILLKGGDLYLDLPSHDQVLDTWYKRLDDSFSAFICGSVASRLLDDAFMARLETWYERLGGNFQTFICNSVASRLLDDAFMARLETWYERLGDKFQTFMCNSVASRLLDDAFMAPLETWYERLGANFQAFICGSVASRLLDDAFMARLDTWYERLGDKFQTFICGSVASRLLDDAFMARLETWYERLGGKFQTFMCNGVASRLLDDAFMARLETWYERLGAKFQTFICGSVASRLLDDAFMARLETWYKRLGDKFQTFICGSVASRLLDDAFMARLETWYERLGCKFQTFVCNGVASRLLDDAFMARLETWYERLGKDDFVTFMSGSTAKAIEDDAVNQRILEWHELLGEYLCTFMCNGVASRLTDPRFLAVAARWIDRLGREHFCKIFGRNSFVVRVVEQPAFEAKVLGHFIRLSSNAKALKSFLKKHEGRKLDSI
;
A
#
# COMPACT_ATOMS: atom_id res chain seq x y z
N MET A 1 3.94 -35.96 41.79
CA MET A 1 5.27 -36.38 41.28
C MET A 1 6.31 -35.88 42.27
N PRO A 2 7.26 -36.70 42.74
CA PRO A 2 8.27 -36.24 43.68
C PRO A 2 9.21 -35.25 42.98
N ALA A 3 9.59 -34.18 43.67
CA ALA A 3 10.57 -33.21 43.20
C ALA A 3 11.89 -33.94 42.93
N LEU A 4 12.39 -33.86 41.69
CA LEU A 4 13.74 -34.28 41.35
C LEU A 4 14.71 -33.48 42.22
N THR A 5 15.55 -34.15 42.99
CA THR A 5 16.56 -33.54 43.84
C THR A 5 17.58 -32.77 42.98
N ASP A 6 18.12 -31.67 43.49
CA ASP A 6 19.11 -30.84 42.79
C ASP A 6 20.32 -31.64 42.25
N GLU A 7 20.63 -32.76 42.92
CA GLU A 7 21.65 -33.72 42.51
C GLU A 7 21.33 -34.44 41.20
N CYS A 8 20.06 -34.78 40.94
CA CYS A 8 19.61 -35.37 39.68
C CYS A 8 19.65 -34.35 38.53
N VAL A 9 19.34 -33.08 38.80
CA VAL A 9 19.43 -32.01 37.79
C VAL A 9 20.88 -31.71 37.43
N ALA A 10 21.78 -31.66 38.43
CA ALA A 10 23.20 -31.48 38.21
C ALA A 10 23.83 -32.64 37.43
N LYS A 11 23.45 -33.88 37.76
CA LYS A 11 23.94 -35.07 37.05
C LYS A 11 23.45 -35.12 35.60
N ARG A 12 22.19 -34.75 35.35
CA ARG A 12 21.65 -34.67 33.98
C ARG A 12 22.33 -33.59 33.15
N LYS A 13 22.62 -32.42 33.72
CA LYS A 13 23.42 -31.38 33.05
C LYS A 13 24.85 -31.83 32.74
N ALA A 14 25.47 -32.60 33.64
CA ALA A 14 26.81 -33.14 33.42
C ALA A 14 26.81 -34.23 32.34
N ASP A 15 25.80 -35.09 32.33
CA ASP A 15 25.63 -36.12 31.30
C ASP A 15 25.33 -35.48 29.92
N ASP A 16 24.44 -34.47 29.87
CA ASP A 16 24.14 -33.73 28.64
C ASP A 16 25.40 -33.02 28.10
N ALA A 17 26.19 -32.36 28.96
CA ALA A 17 27.47 -31.74 28.57
C ALA A 17 28.52 -32.76 28.11
N MET A 18 28.52 -33.98 28.67
CA MET A 18 29.40 -35.07 28.23
C MET A 18 28.98 -35.56 26.84
N TRP A 19 27.68 -35.74 26.59
CA TRP A 19 27.17 -36.19 25.29
C TRP A 19 27.35 -35.13 24.20
N GLU A 20 27.20 -33.85 24.53
CA GLU A 20 27.47 -32.73 23.62
C GLU A 20 28.96 -32.71 23.23
N LYS A 21 29.86 -32.86 24.20
CA LYS A 21 31.30 -32.95 23.96
C LYS A 21 31.69 -34.18 23.12
N VAL A 22 31.06 -35.33 23.35
CA VAL A 22 31.29 -36.55 22.56
C VAL A 22 30.76 -36.40 21.14
N ALA A 23 29.61 -35.73 20.96
CA ALA A 23 29.07 -35.42 19.64
C ALA A 23 29.99 -34.48 18.86
N ASP A 24 30.51 -33.43 19.51
CA ASP A 24 31.46 -32.49 18.90
C ASP A 24 32.79 -33.17 18.56
N GLU A 25 33.35 -34.01 19.44
CA GLU A 25 34.56 -34.78 19.16
C GLU A 25 34.36 -35.79 18.01
N MET A 26 33.17 -36.41 17.92
CA MET A 26 32.82 -37.29 16.79
C MET A 26 32.67 -36.51 15.49
N ILE A 27 32.03 -35.33 15.50
CA ILE A 27 31.90 -34.45 14.33
C ILE A 27 33.28 -33.94 13.90
N ILE A 28 34.15 -33.51 14.82
CA ILE A 28 35.52 -33.07 14.51
C ILE A 28 36.34 -34.20 13.88
N LYS A 29 36.23 -35.41 14.43
CA LYS A 29 36.91 -36.59 13.88
C LYS A 29 36.34 -36.97 12.51
N GLU A 30 35.01 -36.92 12.35
CA GLU A 30 34.33 -37.21 11.09
C GLU A 30 34.64 -36.15 10.03
N MET A 31 34.75 -34.87 10.38
CA MET A 31 35.13 -33.79 9.47
C MET A 31 36.61 -33.85 9.07
N SER A 32 37.51 -34.10 10.03
CA SER A 32 38.92 -34.37 9.73
C SER A 32 39.05 -35.59 8.82
N ASP A 33 38.26 -36.64 9.07
CA ASP A 33 38.19 -37.82 8.24
C ASP A 33 37.55 -37.54 6.87
N ILE A 34 36.52 -36.69 6.75
CA ILE A 34 35.88 -36.32 5.47
C ILE A 34 36.88 -35.63 4.56
N PHE A 35 37.64 -34.65 5.06
CA PHE A 35 38.68 -33.98 4.27
C PHE A 35 39.86 -34.92 3.94
N LYS A 36 40.21 -35.83 4.86
CA LYS A 36 41.26 -36.86 4.63
C LYS A 36 40.80 -38.02 3.73
N ARG A 37 39.50 -38.29 3.61
CA ARG A 37 38.90 -39.38 2.80
C ARG A 37 38.68 -38.99 1.34
N THR A 38 38.86 -37.72 0.98
CA THR A 38 38.99 -37.33 -0.44
C THR A 38 40.13 -38.16 -1.04
N PRO A 39 39.89 -39.01 -2.05
CA PRO A 39 40.92 -39.94 -2.49
C PRO A 39 42.15 -39.17 -2.96
N ALA A 40 43.24 -39.29 -2.19
CA ALA A 40 44.58 -39.08 -2.69
C ALA A 40 44.91 -40.20 -3.67
N HIS A 41 44.22 -40.25 -4.83
CA HIS A 41 44.84 -40.82 -6.00
C HIS A 41 46.03 -39.90 -6.30
N ARG A 42 47.20 -40.32 -5.82
CA ARG A 42 48.51 -39.85 -6.24
C ARG A 42 48.66 -40.17 -7.72
N ASP A 43 47.94 -39.44 -8.56
CA ASP A 43 48.20 -39.38 -9.99
C ASP A 43 49.20 -38.23 -10.19
N PRO A 44 50.49 -38.53 -10.47
CA PRO A 44 51.50 -37.52 -10.73
C PRO A 44 51.18 -36.65 -11.96
N ASP A 45 50.20 -37.03 -12.81
CA ASP A 45 49.72 -36.21 -13.94
C ASP A 45 48.63 -35.19 -13.58
N ARG A 46 48.11 -35.17 -12.33
CA ARG A 46 47.04 -34.24 -11.91
C ARG A 46 47.48 -32.77 -11.93
N LYS A 47 48.79 -32.49 -11.87
CA LYS A 47 49.36 -31.14 -12.03
C LYS A 47 49.19 -30.55 -13.43
N ARG A 48 48.68 -31.30 -14.43
CA ARG A 48 48.64 -30.86 -15.84
C ARG A 48 47.26 -30.68 -16.48
N ARG A 49 46.13 -30.87 -15.78
CA ARG A 49 44.80 -30.61 -16.36
C ARG A 49 43.83 -29.94 -15.38
N CYS A 50 44.06 -28.67 -15.05
CA CYS A 50 42.93 -27.82 -14.65
C CYS A 50 41.95 -27.80 -15.83
N ARG A 51 40.73 -28.29 -15.62
CA ARG A 51 39.68 -28.22 -16.65
C ARG A 51 39.39 -26.75 -16.93
N ARG A 52 39.46 -26.36 -18.21
CA ARG A 52 39.07 -25.02 -18.62
C ARG A 52 37.59 -24.82 -18.29
N ILE A 53 37.25 -23.66 -17.75
CA ILE A 53 35.86 -23.28 -17.57
C ILE A 53 35.34 -22.72 -18.89
N GLU A 54 34.31 -23.37 -19.43
CA GLU A 54 33.57 -22.96 -20.62
C GLU A 54 32.09 -22.83 -20.25
N VAL A 55 31.36 -21.90 -20.87
CA VAL A 55 29.92 -21.69 -20.70
C VAL A 55 29.25 -21.93 -22.04
N SER A 56 28.11 -22.63 -22.05
CA SER A 56 27.42 -22.96 -23.30
C SER A 56 26.83 -21.71 -23.98
N ASP A 57 26.75 -21.75 -25.31
CA ASP A 57 26.12 -20.69 -26.10
C ASP A 57 24.66 -20.43 -25.68
N ALA A 58 23.95 -21.46 -25.20
CA ALA A 58 22.60 -21.33 -24.68
C ALA A 58 22.55 -20.46 -23.42
N ILE A 59 23.46 -20.67 -22.47
CA ILE A 59 23.57 -19.85 -21.26
C ILE A 59 24.01 -18.43 -21.63
N ILE A 60 24.98 -18.27 -22.53
CA ILE A 60 25.42 -16.95 -23.01
C ILE A 60 24.24 -16.20 -23.66
N ALA A 61 23.48 -16.84 -24.55
CA ALA A 61 22.31 -16.25 -25.19
C ALA A 61 21.24 -15.81 -24.18
N LYS A 62 21.04 -16.60 -23.12
CA LYS A 62 20.15 -16.24 -22.01
C LYS A 62 20.67 -15.03 -21.23
N GLN A 63 21.97 -14.99 -20.95
CA GLN A 63 22.58 -13.87 -20.24
C GLN A 63 22.60 -12.57 -21.05
N MET A 64 22.67 -12.64 -22.39
CA MET A 64 22.59 -11.45 -23.25
C MET A 64 21.30 -10.65 -23.08
N GLN A 65 20.26 -11.22 -22.49
CA GLN A 65 19.00 -10.53 -22.18
C GLN A 65 19.17 -9.40 -21.15
N CYS A 66 20.23 -9.39 -20.34
CA CYS A 66 20.47 -8.29 -19.39
C CYS A 66 21.17 -7.08 -20.03
N VAL A 67 21.52 -7.10 -21.32
CA VAL A 67 22.30 -6.03 -21.95
C VAL A 67 21.40 -4.87 -22.36
N LYS A 68 21.58 -3.72 -21.72
CA LYS A 68 20.99 -2.43 -22.11
C LYS A 68 21.79 -1.82 -23.25
N GLY A 69 21.21 -1.81 -24.44
CA GLY A 69 21.81 -1.17 -25.62
C GLY A 69 22.39 -2.19 -26.59
N LYS A 70 23.57 -1.89 -27.14
CA LYS A 70 24.14 -2.66 -28.24
C LYS A 70 24.93 -3.88 -27.77
N PRO A 71 24.63 -5.09 -28.25
CA PRO A 71 25.36 -6.33 -27.92
C PRO A 71 26.87 -6.26 -28.16
N GLU A 72 27.34 -5.49 -29.15
CA GLU A 72 28.76 -5.34 -29.45
C GLU A 72 29.58 -4.69 -28.30
N HIS A 73 28.93 -4.12 -27.29
CA HIS A 73 29.59 -3.51 -26.13
C HIS A 73 29.79 -4.48 -24.96
N VAL A 74 29.50 -5.78 -25.14
CA VAL A 74 29.79 -6.81 -24.13
C VAL A 74 30.63 -7.93 -24.72
N THR A 75 31.45 -8.53 -23.86
CA THR A 75 32.26 -9.71 -24.18
C THR A 75 32.08 -10.74 -23.09
N VAL A 76 32.26 -12.03 -23.43
CA VAL A 76 32.24 -13.09 -22.42
C VAL A 76 33.61 -13.14 -21.76
N TYR A 77 33.63 -12.95 -20.44
CA TYR A 77 34.82 -13.09 -19.61
C TYR A 77 34.58 -14.11 -18.51
N ILE A 78 35.45 -15.10 -18.42
CA ILE A 78 35.38 -16.17 -17.43
C ILE A 78 36.79 -16.36 -16.88
N GLN A 79 36.97 -16.03 -15.59
CA GLN A 79 38.24 -16.29 -14.92
C GLN A 79 38.49 -17.80 -14.82
N GLN A 80 39.66 -18.23 -15.28
CA GLN A 80 40.07 -19.62 -15.23
C GLN A 80 40.55 -20.01 -13.82
N PRO A 81 40.44 -21.30 -13.44
CA PRO A 81 40.87 -21.75 -12.11
C PRO A 81 42.33 -21.39 -11.83
N MET A 82 42.60 -20.93 -10.61
CA MET A 82 43.94 -20.58 -10.14
C MET A 82 44.44 -21.64 -9.16
N SER A 83 45.70 -22.04 -9.30
CA SER A 83 46.38 -22.96 -8.38
C SER A 83 46.76 -22.28 -7.06
N GLY A 84 46.86 -23.05 -5.97
CA GLY A 84 47.27 -22.57 -4.65
C GLY A 84 46.11 -22.54 -3.66
N THR A 85 46.11 -21.55 -2.77
CA THR A 85 45.05 -21.26 -1.80
C THR A 85 44.26 -19.99 -2.15
N PRO A 86 43.54 -19.95 -3.30
CA PRO A 86 42.76 -18.78 -3.65
C PRO A 86 41.56 -18.63 -2.71
N LEU A 87 41.22 -17.39 -2.36
CA LEU A 87 39.88 -17.06 -1.90
C LEU A 87 38.97 -17.03 -3.13
N ILE A 88 37.99 -17.94 -3.20
CA ILE A 88 37.03 -17.96 -4.31
C ILE A 88 35.85 -17.05 -3.96
N VAL A 89 35.54 -16.07 -4.79
CA VAL A 89 34.41 -15.15 -4.63
C VAL A 89 33.34 -15.51 -5.64
N GLN A 90 32.16 -15.89 -5.15
CA GLN A 90 30.95 -16.02 -5.95
C GLN A 90 30.38 -14.62 -6.20
N GLY A 91 30.84 -13.99 -7.30
CA GLY A 91 30.56 -12.60 -7.68
C GLY A 91 29.34 -12.44 -8.58
N LEU A 92 28.92 -11.19 -8.83
CA LEU A 92 27.72 -10.91 -9.64
C LEU A 92 28.02 -10.85 -11.15
N TYR A 93 29.03 -10.07 -11.54
CA TYR A 93 29.49 -9.93 -12.93
C TYR A 93 30.92 -9.35 -12.97
N PRO A 94 31.70 -9.63 -14.03
CA PRO A 94 33.02 -9.07 -14.26
C PRO A 94 33.04 -7.54 -14.30
N VAL A 95 34.19 -6.95 -14.04
CA VAL A 95 34.34 -5.49 -14.15
C VAL A 95 34.35 -5.06 -15.62
N ALA A 96 34.02 -3.80 -15.90
CA ALA A 96 34.08 -3.28 -17.27
C ALA A 96 35.53 -3.33 -17.79
N ASN A 97 35.70 -3.78 -19.03
CA ASN A 97 36.97 -4.08 -19.69
C ASN A 97 37.78 -5.12 -18.94
N ASP A 98 37.12 -6.14 -18.40
CA ASP A 98 37.83 -7.19 -17.68
C ASP A 98 38.75 -7.98 -18.60
N SER A 99 39.91 -8.32 -18.07
CA SER A 99 40.98 -9.03 -18.72
C SER A 99 41.87 -9.68 -17.67
N ALA A 100 42.69 -10.65 -18.09
CA ALA A 100 43.61 -11.32 -17.17
C ALA A 100 44.64 -10.38 -16.49
N GLU A 101 44.82 -9.17 -17.00
CA GLU A 101 45.79 -8.18 -16.50
C GLU A 101 45.14 -7.06 -15.66
N THR A 102 43.81 -6.99 -15.63
CA THR A 102 43.07 -5.91 -14.95
C THR A 102 42.60 -6.36 -13.57
N ILE A 103 42.99 -5.62 -12.53
CA ILE A 103 42.42 -5.78 -11.18
C ILE A 103 41.40 -4.68 -10.89
N SER A 104 40.20 -5.09 -10.49
CA SER A 104 39.11 -4.16 -10.14
C SER A 104 39.44 -3.31 -8.92
N ALA A 105 38.77 -2.16 -8.76
CA ALA A 105 38.88 -1.35 -7.55
C ALA A 105 38.46 -2.15 -6.30
N THR A 106 37.43 -2.99 -6.43
CA THR A 106 36.96 -3.90 -5.36
C THR A 106 38.03 -4.91 -5.00
N GLU A 107 38.60 -5.62 -5.97
CA GLU A 107 39.65 -6.61 -5.71
C GLU A 107 40.92 -5.95 -5.14
N ARG A 108 41.28 -4.76 -5.63
CA ARG A 108 42.41 -3.99 -5.10
C ARG A 108 42.20 -3.63 -3.63
N ASP A 109 40.99 -3.25 -3.23
CA ASP A 109 40.64 -3.00 -1.84
C ASP A 109 40.67 -4.29 -1.01
N MET A 110 40.14 -5.40 -1.54
CA MET A 110 40.22 -6.70 -0.87
C MET A 110 41.68 -7.12 -0.63
N ARG A 111 42.54 -7.08 -1.66
CA ARG A 111 43.97 -7.44 -1.56
C ARG A 111 44.81 -6.53 -0.64
N LYS A 112 44.31 -5.36 -0.28
CA LYS A 112 44.95 -4.48 0.72
C LYS A 112 44.64 -4.90 2.15
N THR A 113 43.48 -5.54 2.37
CA THR A 113 43.00 -5.93 3.71
C THR A 113 43.20 -7.41 3.99
N LEU A 114 43.16 -8.25 2.95
CA LEU A 114 43.36 -9.69 3.09
C LEU A 114 44.82 -10.04 3.45
N ASP A 115 44.98 -11.05 4.30
CA ASP A 115 46.27 -11.56 4.75
C ASP A 115 47.00 -12.26 3.60
N ARG A 116 48.05 -11.60 3.11
CA ARG A 116 48.87 -12.05 1.97
C ARG A 116 49.68 -13.31 2.26
N ASN A 117 49.83 -13.70 3.52
CA ASN A 117 50.54 -14.93 3.87
C ASN A 117 49.67 -16.18 3.61
N HIS A 118 48.34 -16.02 3.58
CA HIS A 118 47.41 -17.15 3.46
C HIS A 118 46.52 -17.08 2.21
N VAL A 119 46.27 -15.87 1.67
CA VAL A 119 45.55 -15.67 0.41
C VAL A 119 46.56 -15.41 -0.72
N THR A 120 46.81 -16.42 -1.57
CA THR A 120 47.72 -16.28 -2.73
C THR A 120 47.09 -15.49 -3.87
N ALA A 121 45.77 -15.60 -4.05
CA ALA A 121 44.99 -14.92 -5.08
C ALA A 121 43.51 -14.80 -4.69
N VAL A 122 42.77 -13.94 -5.40
CA VAL A 122 41.30 -13.83 -5.33
C VAL A 122 40.73 -14.31 -6.65
N SER A 123 39.97 -15.42 -6.63
CA SER A 123 39.38 -16.04 -7.81
C SER A 123 37.90 -15.71 -7.88
N TRP A 124 37.44 -15.06 -8.95
CA TRP A 124 36.04 -14.75 -9.16
C TRP A 124 35.36 -15.88 -9.94
N ASN A 125 34.23 -16.34 -9.41
CA ASN A 125 33.24 -17.09 -10.16
C ASN A 125 32.03 -16.18 -10.29
N ASP A 126 31.85 -15.53 -11.43
CA ASP A 126 30.79 -14.54 -11.62
C ASP A 126 29.47 -15.16 -12.08
N PHE A 127 28.35 -14.71 -11.52
CA PHE A 127 27.03 -15.22 -11.84
C PHE A 127 26.66 -14.94 -13.30
N CYS A 128 26.84 -13.70 -13.74
CA CYS A 128 26.80 -13.29 -15.15
C CYS A 128 28.22 -13.22 -15.71
N VAL A 129 28.51 -13.88 -16.84
CA VAL A 129 29.86 -13.93 -17.43
C VAL A 129 30.10 -12.83 -18.47
N LEU A 130 29.17 -11.89 -18.61
CA LEU A 130 29.31 -10.76 -19.53
C LEU A 130 30.09 -9.62 -18.87
N SER A 131 31.18 -9.21 -19.50
CA SER A 131 31.93 -8.00 -19.19
C SER A 131 31.59 -6.89 -20.19
N SER A 132 31.29 -5.70 -19.69
CA SER A 132 31.07 -4.51 -20.52
C SER A 132 32.39 -3.94 -21.05
N THR A 133 32.47 -3.55 -22.32
CA THR A 133 33.64 -2.85 -22.86
C THR A 133 33.64 -1.34 -22.54
N THR A 134 32.61 -0.84 -21.85
CA THR A 134 32.44 0.59 -21.57
C THR A 134 32.19 0.86 -20.09
N THR A 135 30.99 0.54 -19.62
CA THR A 135 30.54 0.70 -18.24
C THR A 135 29.61 -0.42 -17.84
N ASN A 136 29.68 -0.86 -16.58
CA ASN A 136 28.78 -1.89 -16.05
C ASN A 136 27.32 -1.44 -15.95
N LYS A 137 27.00 -0.16 -16.19
CA LYS A 137 25.62 0.32 -16.29
C LYS A 137 24.82 -0.32 -17.44
N ILE A 138 25.51 -0.90 -18.43
CA ILE A 138 24.85 -1.62 -19.53
C ILE A 138 24.34 -3.00 -19.10
N ILE A 139 24.79 -3.54 -17.96
CA ILE A 139 24.30 -4.81 -17.43
C ILE A 139 23.12 -4.51 -16.51
N ASP A 140 21.94 -5.01 -16.85
CA ASP A 140 20.72 -4.84 -16.07
C ASP A 140 20.72 -5.73 -14.83
N GLN A 141 21.05 -5.16 -13.68
CA GLN A 141 21.10 -5.90 -12.42
C GLN A 141 19.75 -6.48 -12.01
N ASP A 142 18.65 -5.80 -12.36
CA ASP A 142 17.31 -6.29 -12.04
C ASP A 142 17.01 -7.58 -12.80
N VAL A 143 17.43 -7.66 -14.07
CA VAL A 143 17.32 -8.89 -14.88
C VAL A 143 18.22 -9.98 -14.31
N VAL A 144 19.48 -9.67 -14.00
CA VAL A 144 20.42 -10.65 -13.41
C VAL A 144 19.87 -11.20 -12.08
N ALA A 145 19.23 -10.36 -11.26
CA ALA A 145 18.62 -10.79 -10.01
C ALA A 145 17.50 -11.82 -10.20
N THR A 146 16.76 -11.77 -11.31
CA THR A 146 15.71 -12.77 -11.60
C THR A 146 16.28 -14.17 -11.88
N TRP A 147 17.52 -14.26 -12.34
CA TRP A 147 18.15 -15.55 -12.65
C TRP A 147 18.58 -16.32 -11.40
N ALA A 148 18.58 -15.69 -10.22
CA ALA A 148 18.93 -16.38 -8.98
C ALA A 148 18.02 -17.59 -8.70
N THR A 149 16.81 -17.61 -9.26
CA THR A 149 15.86 -18.72 -9.17
C THR A 149 15.78 -19.56 -10.45
N ASP A 150 16.63 -19.29 -11.44
CA ASP A 150 16.65 -20.01 -12.72
C ASP A 150 17.53 -21.28 -12.62
N PRO A 151 16.96 -22.49 -12.74
CA PRO A 151 17.71 -23.72 -12.49
C PRO A 151 18.89 -23.94 -13.42
N GLU A 152 18.81 -23.50 -14.68
CA GLU A 152 19.87 -23.72 -15.67
C GLU A 152 21.07 -22.79 -15.40
N ILE A 153 20.80 -21.53 -15.09
CA ILE A 153 21.85 -20.55 -14.77
C ILE A 153 22.52 -20.91 -13.45
N VAL A 154 21.74 -21.29 -12.43
CA VAL A 154 22.26 -21.73 -11.13
C VAL A 154 23.09 -23.01 -11.28
N ALA A 155 22.65 -23.98 -12.08
CA ALA A 155 23.40 -25.20 -12.34
C ALA A 155 24.74 -24.91 -13.04
N ASP A 156 24.77 -24.05 -14.07
CA ASP A 156 26.03 -23.63 -14.69
C ASP A 156 26.95 -22.93 -13.69
N TYR A 157 26.42 -22.01 -12.89
CA TYR A 157 27.18 -21.25 -11.91
C TYR A 157 27.90 -22.14 -10.89
N TYR A 158 27.20 -23.16 -10.37
CA TYR A 158 27.78 -24.11 -9.41
C TYR A 158 28.66 -25.16 -10.05
N ARG A 159 28.40 -25.56 -11.30
CA ARG A 159 29.33 -26.38 -12.09
C ARG A 159 30.67 -25.67 -12.26
N ARG A 160 30.68 -24.35 -12.50
CA ARG A 160 31.91 -23.54 -12.59
C ARG A 160 32.64 -23.46 -11.26
N LEU A 161 31.92 -23.32 -10.15
CA LEU A 161 32.50 -23.42 -8.81
C LEU A 161 33.16 -24.78 -8.59
N ALA A 162 32.49 -25.89 -8.90
CA ALA A 162 33.05 -27.24 -8.74
C ALA A 162 34.38 -27.44 -9.49
N ILE A 163 34.54 -26.81 -10.66
CA ILE A 163 35.79 -26.78 -11.44
C ILE A 163 36.85 -25.91 -10.75
N GLN A 164 36.50 -24.77 -10.16
CA GLN A 164 37.46 -23.96 -9.40
C GLN A 164 37.95 -24.71 -8.15
N LEU A 165 37.06 -25.43 -7.47
CA LEU A 165 37.42 -26.26 -6.30
C LEU A 165 38.41 -27.37 -6.65
N ASP A 166 38.40 -27.90 -7.88
CA ASP A 166 39.38 -28.90 -8.35
C ASP A 166 40.82 -28.34 -8.47
N ALA A 167 40.97 -27.01 -8.56
CA ALA A 167 42.27 -26.37 -8.73
C ALA A 167 42.94 -25.97 -7.41
N VAL A 168 42.20 -26.03 -6.30
CA VAL A 168 42.70 -25.71 -4.96
C VAL A 168 43.65 -26.81 -4.48
N ASP A 169 44.70 -26.44 -3.75
CA ASP A 169 45.70 -27.36 -3.24
C ASP A 169 45.06 -28.45 -2.36
N ALA A 170 45.42 -29.72 -2.62
CA ALA A 170 44.80 -30.89 -1.99
C ALA A 170 44.93 -30.94 -0.46
N ASP A 171 45.90 -30.22 0.11
CA ASP A 171 46.17 -30.17 1.55
C ASP A 171 45.42 -29.03 2.25
N THR A 172 44.55 -28.30 1.54
CA THR A 172 43.82 -27.14 2.07
C THR A 172 42.32 -27.27 1.87
N ALA A 173 41.55 -26.69 2.79
CA ALA A 173 40.11 -26.57 2.60
C ALA A 173 39.83 -25.36 1.69
N PRO A 174 39.05 -25.50 0.61
CA PRO A 174 38.69 -24.34 -0.21
C PRO A 174 37.86 -23.33 0.59
N CYS A 175 38.24 -22.04 0.51
CA CYS A 175 37.51 -20.94 1.14
C CYS A 175 36.71 -20.16 0.08
N VAL A 176 35.39 -20.07 0.26
CA VAL A 176 34.44 -19.47 -0.69
C VAL A 176 33.68 -18.33 -0.04
N PHE A 177 33.60 -17.18 -0.70
CA PHE A 177 32.78 -16.04 -0.27
C PHE A 177 31.55 -15.88 -1.18
N ILE A 178 30.35 -16.04 -0.62
CA ILE A 178 29.08 -15.86 -1.33
C ILE A 178 28.63 -14.39 -1.27
N ALA A 179 29.07 -13.62 -2.26
CA ALA A 179 29.08 -12.16 -2.20
C ALA A 179 27.76 -11.52 -2.68
N GLY A 180 26.97 -10.98 -1.74
CA GLY A 180 25.78 -10.19 -2.03
C GLY A 180 24.49 -10.99 -2.19
N ASN A 181 23.37 -10.27 -2.28
CA ASN A 181 22.03 -10.85 -2.15
C ASN A 181 21.67 -11.79 -3.32
N THR A 182 22.03 -11.44 -4.56
CA THR A 182 21.76 -12.27 -5.73
C THR A 182 22.50 -13.61 -5.66
N CYS A 183 23.79 -13.58 -5.33
CA CYS A 183 24.59 -14.80 -5.17
C CYS A 183 24.10 -15.67 -4.00
N GLN A 184 23.61 -15.06 -2.92
CA GLN A 184 22.98 -15.78 -1.81
C GLN A 184 21.66 -16.43 -2.22
N ALA A 185 20.82 -15.73 -2.99
CA ALA A 185 19.60 -16.32 -3.54
C ALA A 185 19.89 -17.50 -4.48
N ALA A 186 20.93 -17.37 -5.31
CA ALA A 186 21.40 -18.46 -6.16
C ALA A 186 21.96 -19.64 -5.35
N HIS A 187 22.61 -19.37 -4.21
CA HIS A 187 23.07 -20.41 -3.29
C HIS A 187 21.94 -21.20 -2.64
N GLU A 188 20.91 -20.51 -2.13
CA GLU A 188 19.73 -21.19 -1.58
C GLU A 188 19.01 -22.01 -2.66
N THR A 189 18.88 -21.47 -3.88
CA THR A 189 18.32 -22.23 -5.01
C THR A 189 19.18 -23.45 -5.35
N ALA A 190 20.51 -23.36 -5.30
CA ALA A 190 21.39 -24.51 -5.52
C ALA A 190 21.22 -25.59 -4.44
N ILE A 191 20.95 -25.20 -3.19
CA ILE A 191 20.62 -26.13 -2.10
C ILE A 191 19.27 -26.80 -2.37
N GLU A 192 18.24 -26.04 -2.76
CA GLU A 192 16.92 -26.55 -3.10
C GLU A 192 16.95 -27.54 -4.28
N LEU A 193 17.82 -27.28 -5.27
CA LEU A 193 18.06 -28.16 -6.41
C LEU A 193 18.93 -29.39 -6.08
N GLY A 194 19.47 -29.48 -4.86
CA GLY A 194 20.36 -30.56 -4.45
C GLY A 194 21.75 -30.52 -5.10
N LEU A 195 22.14 -29.39 -5.71
CA LEU A 195 23.47 -29.18 -6.29
C LEU A 195 24.52 -28.94 -5.19
N VAL A 196 24.09 -28.33 -4.09
CA VAL A 196 24.93 -28.08 -2.90
C VAL A 196 24.24 -28.61 -1.67
N LYS A 197 25.01 -29.25 -0.79
CA LYS A 197 24.54 -29.67 0.52
C LYS A 197 25.24 -28.88 1.61
N ARG A 198 24.48 -28.22 2.48
CA ARG A 198 25.02 -27.62 3.71
C ARG A 198 25.23 -28.73 4.75
N ILE A 199 26.47 -28.92 5.18
CA ILE A 199 26.87 -30.02 6.08
C ILE A 199 26.75 -29.59 7.53
N THR A 200 27.43 -28.50 7.91
CA THR A 200 27.41 -27.96 9.27
C THR A 200 27.71 -26.46 9.27
N GLU A 201 27.36 -25.77 10.35
CA GLU A 201 27.67 -24.37 10.60
C GLU A 201 28.85 -24.29 11.58
N LEU A 202 29.96 -23.68 11.15
CA LEU A 202 31.18 -23.53 11.95
C LEU A 202 31.22 -22.22 12.74
N SER A 203 30.44 -21.24 12.33
CA SER A 203 30.30 -19.98 13.07
C SER A 203 28.91 -19.44 12.86
N PRO A 204 28.27 -18.93 13.92
CA PRO A 204 26.96 -18.31 13.79
C PRO A 204 27.01 -17.10 12.87
N LEU A 205 28.18 -16.50 12.58
CA LEU A 205 28.33 -15.41 11.63
C LEU A 205 28.11 -15.81 10.14
N GLY A 206 27.58 -17.00 9.88
CA GLY A 206 27.28 -17.49 8.53
C GLY A 206 28.48 -18.18 7.89
N VAL A 207 29.31 -18.84 8.69
CA VAL A 207 30.39 -19.69 8.17
C VAL A 207 29.93 -21.14 8.19
N THR A 208 29.85 -21.75 7.02
CA THR A 208 29.28 -23.10 6.85
C THR A 208 30.24 -23.99 6.08
N VAL A 209 30.19 -25.29 6.35
CA VAL A 209 30.78 -26.29 5.46
C VAL A 209 29.71 -26.75 4.50
N CYS A 210 30.02 -26.64 3.21
CA CYS A 210 29.16 -27.03 2.11
C CYS A 210 29.84 -28.13 1.29
N GLU A 211 29.03 -28.94 0.61
CA GLU A 211 29.50 -30.00 -0.27
C GLU A 211 28.88 -29.83 -1.67
N ILE A 212 29.72 -29.97 -2.71
CA ILE A 212 29.31 -30.07 -4.12
C ILE A 212 30.13 -31.18 -4.79
N ASP A 213 29.48 -32.09 -5.49
CA ASP A 213 30.13 -33.25 -6.13
C ASP A 213 31.12 -34.00 -5.19
N SER A 214 30.69 -34.23 -3.94
CA SER A 214 31.51 -34.85 -2.88
C SER A 214 32.77 -34.09 -2.48
N LYS A 215 32.87 -32.80 -2.81
CA LYS A 215 33.94 -31.90 -2.38
C LYS A 215 33.42 -30.92 -1.34
N CYS A 216 34.08 -30.89 -0.19
CA CYS A 216 33.76 -29.94 0.85
C CYS A 216 34.49 -28.60 0.65
N PHE A 217 33.82 -27.51 0.97
CA PHE A 217 34.39 -26.16 1.01
C PHE A 217 33.78 -25.37 2.18
N VAL A 218 34.53 -24.39 2.68
CA VAL A 218 34.07 -23.48 3.74
C VAL A 218 33.51 -22.22 3.08
N ALA A 219 32.24 -21.93 3.31
CA ALA A 219 31.54 -20.79 2.72
C ALA A 219 31.32 -19.68 3.76
N LEU A 220 31.62 -18.44 3.39
CA LEU A 220 31.11 -17.24 4.06
C LEU A 220 29.82 -16.81 3.36
N GLU A 221 28.71 -16.97 4.06
CA GLU A 221 27.38 -16.60 3.60
C GLU A 221 26.94 -15.27 4.23
N SER A 222 25.80 -14.73 3.76
CA SER A 222 25.13 -13.61 4.43
C SER A 222 25.97 -12.35 4.63
N ARG A 223 26.83 -11.97 3.66
CA ARG A 223 27.54 -10.68 3.66
C ARG A 223 27.30 -9.88 2.37
N PRO A 224 27.36 -8.53 2.38
CA PRO A 224 27.16 -7.74 1.17
C PRO A 224 28.24 -8.03 0.13
N HIS A 225 27.97 -7.69 -1.14
CA HIS A 225 29.02 -7.72 -2.16
C HIS A 225 30.17 -6.77 -1.76
N PRO A 226 31.45 -7.15 -1.94
CA PRO A 226 32.58 -6.33 -1.49
C PRO A 226 32.72 -4.98 -2.22
N SER A 227 31.95 -4.71 -3.28
CA SER A 227 31.85 -3.38 -3.89
C SER A 227 30.83 -2.45 -3.22
N TRP A 228 30.03 -2.94 -2.26
CA TRP A 228 28.90 -2.20 -1.70
C TRP A 228 29.33 -0.92 -0.97
N HIS A 229 30.50 -0.89 -0.32
CA HIS A 229 31.03 0.33 0.30
C HIS A 229 31.36 1.42 -0.72
N LEU A 230 31.86 1.03 -1.90
CA LEU A 230 32.14 1.96 -3.00
C LEU A 230 30.83 2.55 -3.55
N MET A 231 29.79 1.72 -3.68
CA MET A 231 28.47 2.15 -4.14
C MET A 231 27.76 3.10 -3.17
N LYS A 232 28.08 2.99 -1.88
CA LYS A 232 27.60 3.91 -0.82
C LYS A 232 28.53 5.12 -0.63
N ALA A 233 29.29 5.50 -1.65
CA ALA A 233 30.23 6.63 -1.63
C ALA A 233 31.18 6.59 -0.42
N ASN A 234 31.60 5.40 0.02
CA ASN A 234 32.43 5.17 1.20
C ASN A 234 31.80 5.68 2.51
N ALA A 235 30.47 5.65 2.64
CA ALA A 235 29.81 5.92 3.90
C ALA A 235 30.47 5.11 5.04
N PRO A 236 30.76 5.72 6.21
CA PRO A 236 31.54 5.07 7.27
C PRO A 236 31.01 3.69 7.67
N PHE A 237 29.68 3.52 7.77
CA PHE A 237 29.07 2.24 8.12
C PHE A 237 29.29 1.16 7.04
N ALA A 238 29.19 1.51 5.77
CA ALA A 238 29.37 0.58 4.66
C ALA A 238 30.84 0.13 4.57
N ARG A 239 31.77 1.06 4.85
CA ARG A 239 33.19 0.74 4.95
C ARG A 239 33.50 -0.16 6.15
N ALA A 240 32.86 0.08 7.30
CA ALA A 240 33.01 -0.78 8.48
C ALA A 240 32.55 -2.22 8.20
N ILE A 241 31.41 -2.41 7.52
CA ILE A 241 30.91 -3.73 7.13
C ILE A 241 31.85 -4.43 6.13
N PHE A 242 32.42 -3.67 5.18
CA PHE A 242 33.44 -4.20 4.28
C PHE A 242 34.66 -4.72 5.06
N LEU A 243 35.22 -3.90 5.96
CA LEU A 243 36.40 -4.27 6.76
C LEU A 243 36.10 -5.49 7.66
N GLU A 244 34.97 -5.50 8.36
CA GLU A 244 34.54 -6.65 9.17
C GLU A 244 34.46 -7.94 8.32
N THR A 245 33.93 -7.84 7.10
CA THR A 245 33.87 -9.00 6.18
C THR A 245 35.27 -9.49 5.80
N MET A 246 36.20 -8.59 5.51
CA MET A 246 37.58 -8.97 5.16
C MET A 246 38.31 -9.60 6.34
N GLU A 247 38.12 -9.11 7.56
CA GLU A 247 38.73 -9.72 8.74
C GLU A 247 38.14 -11.10 9.05
N MET A 248 36.83 -11.30 8.88
CA MET A 248 36.25 -12.64 8.95
C MET A 248 36.89 -13.59 7.94
N LEU A 249 37.07 -13.14 6.69
CA LEU A 249 37.74 -13.93 5.65
C LEU A 249 39.19 -14.22 6.02
N ASN A 250 39.92 -13.29 6.63
CA ASN A 250 41.27 -13.54 7.14
C ASN A 250 41.27 -14.67 8.19
N GLY A 251 40.33 -14.64 9.13
CA GLY A 251 40.15 -15.71 10.11
C GLY A 251 39.87 -17.06 9.45
N MET A 252 38.95 -17.09 8.49
CA MET A 252 38.57 -18.30 7.76
C MET A 252 39.70 -18.88 6.93
N VAL A 253 40.40 -18.05 6.16
CA VAL A 253 41.48 -18.52 5.27
C VAL A 253 42.64 -19.08 6.07
N ARG A 254 42.96 -18.53 7.26
CA ARG A 254 43.96 -19.12 8.16
C ARG A 254 43.63 -20.56 8.56
N CYS A 255 42.38 -20.82 8.97
CA CYS A 255 41.90 -22.17 9.31
C CYS A 255 41.91 -23.10 8.08
N CYS A 256 41.48 -22.58 6.93
CA CYS A 256 41.42 -23.33 5.69
C CYS A 256 42.81 -23.74 5.18
N ALA A 257 43.81 -22.86 5.34
CA ALA A 257 45.19 -23.10 4.94
C ALA A 257 45.91 -24.13 5.83
N THR A 258 45.53 -24.25 7.11
CA THR A 258 46.08 -25.27 8.02
C THR A 258 45.30 -26.59 8.01
N GLY A 259 44.12 -26.61 7.38
CA GLY A 259 43.19 -27.74 7.40
C GLY A 259 42.46 -27.94 8.73
N ASP A 260 42.69 -27.08 9.73
CA ASP A 260 41.98 -27.11 11.01
C ASP A 260 40.74 -26.21 10.96
N ILE A 261 39.64 -26.82 10.53
CA ILE A 261 38.34 -26.16 10.33
C ILE A 261 37.30 -26.57 11.39
N SER A 262 37.75 -26.98 12.59
CA SER A 262 36.82 -27.23 13.69
C SER A 262 36.05 -25.94 14.04
N SER A 263 34.84 -26.08 14.59
CA SER A 263 34.01 -24.94 15.01
C SER A 263 34.77 -24.02 15.97
N ASP A 264 35.46 -24.59 16.96
CA ASP A 264 36.24 -23.85 17.96
C ASP A 264 37.42 -23.10 17.34
N THR A 265 38.22 -23.77 16.49
CA THR A 265 39.36 -23.12 15.81
C THR A 265 38.86 -22.01 14.89
N MET A 266 37.80 -22.25 14.12
CA MET A 266 37.19 -21.26 13.22
C MET A 266 36.67 -20.05 13.99
N HIS A 267 35.93 -20.29 15.07
CA HIS A 267 35.43 -19.26 15.97
C HIS A 267 36.57 -18.42 16.53
N GLN A 268 37.58 -19.06 17.13
CA GLN A 268 38.72 -18.37 17.73
C GLN A 268 39.51 -17.55 16.70
N SER A 269 39.73 -18.10 15.50
CA SER A 269 40.45 -17.40 14.43
C SER A 269 39.72 -16.15 13.93
N ILE A 270 38.38 -16.24 13.81
CA ILE A 270 37.53 -15.10 13.44
C ILE A 270 37.50 -14.03 14.54
N VAL A 271 37.34 -14.45 15.80
CA VAL A 271 37.36 -13.54 16.96
C VAL A 271 38.69 -12.78 17.02
N THR A 272 39.81 -13.48 16.87
CA THR A 272 41.14 -12.88 16.84
C THR A 272 41.30 -11.93 15.64
N ALA A 273 40.78 -12.27 14.46
CA ALA A 273 40.82 -11.39 13.29
C ALA A 273 40.03 -10.10 13.50
N LEU A 274 38.85 -10.21 14.10
CA LEU A 274 37.95 -9.08 14.37
C LEU A 274 38.41 -8.23 15.56
N ALA A 275 39.39 -8.69 16.34
CA ALA A 275 39.82 -8.07 17.59
C ALA A 275 38.65 -7.81 18.55
N ILE A 276 37.72 -8.77 18.63
CA ILE A 276 36.58 -8.74 19.55
C ILE A 276 36.75 -9.78 20.66
N ASP A 277 35.95 -9.65 21.70
CA ASP A 277 35.83 -10.62 22.78
C ASP A 277 35.03 -11.86 22.29
N PRO A 278 35.43 -13.11 22.59
CA PRO A 278 34.63 -14.29 22.22
C PRO A 278 33.16 -14.21 22.68
N GLU A 279 32.91 -13.68 23.88
CA GLU A 279 31.54 -13.53 24.38
C GLU A 279 30.72 -12.51 23.57
N GLU A 280 31.36 -11.50 23.00
CA GLU A 280 30.70 -10.55 22.09
C GLU A 280 30.20 -11.25 20.82
N LEU A 281 30.97 -12.18 20.26
CA LEU A 281 30.56 -12.94 19.09
C LEU A 281 29.33 -13.82 19.38
N GLN A 282 29.33 -14.47 20.53
CA GLN A 282 28.22 -15.28 21.01
C GLN A 282 26.97 -14.42 21.24
N ARG A 283 27.10 -13.27 21.90
CA ARG A 283 26.00 -12.31 22.09
C ARG A 283 25.41 -11.86 20.75
N ARG A 284 26.24 -11.60 19.74
CA ARG A 284 25.77 -11.27 18.36
C ARG A 284 25.00 -12.41 17.69
N ALA A 285 25.34 -13.66 17.96
CA ALA A 285 24.58 -14.81 17.50
C ALA A 285 23.20 -14.86 18.17
N GLU A 286 23.17 -14.76 19.50
CA GLU A 286 21.95 -14.75 20.30
C GLU A 286 21.02 -13.59 19.92
N GLY A 287 21.58 -12.41 19.65
CA GLY A 287 20.81 -11.26 19.17
C GLY A 287 20.12 -11.51 17.82
N ARG A 288 20.76 -12.25 16.91
CA ARG A 288 20.13 -12.64 15.62
C ARG A 288 19.06 -13.70 15.81
N SER A 289 19.29 -14.70 16.66
CA SER A 289 18.28 -15.67 17.06
C SER A 289 17.07 -15.00 17.68
N PHE A 290 17.29 -14.05 18.59
CA PHE A 290 16.23 -13.21 19.17
C PHE A 290 15.45 -12.46 18.08
N LEU A 291 16.13 -11.77 17.16
CA LEU A 291 15.46 -10.96 16.15
C LEU A 291 14.67 -11.82 15.15
N THR A 292 15.19 -12.98 14.76
CA THR A 292 14.48 -13.90 13.87
C THR A 292 13.29 -14.57 14.57
N GLN A 293 13.42 -14.90 15.85
CA GLN A 293 12.30 -15.35 16.68
C GLN A 293 11.21 -14.28 16.76
N LEU A 294 11.59 -13.03 17.00
CA LEU A 294 10.69 -11.90 17.12
C LEU A 294 9.90 -11.66 15.82
N LEU A 295 10.58 -11.70 14.67
CA LEU A 295 10.00 -11.30 13.38
C LEU A 295 9.30 -12.44 12.64
N TYR A 296 9.74 -13.68 12.83
CA TYR A 296 9.28 -14.84 12.06
C TYR A 296 8.84 -16.04 12.91
N GLY A 297 9.01 -15.99 14.23
CA GLY A 297 8.76 -17.14 15.11
C GLY A 297 9.77 -18.28 14.93
N ASN A 298 10.96 -17.99 14.41
CA ASN A 298 12.03 -18.97 14.18
C ASN A 298 13.35 -18.45 14.78
N PRO A 299 13.98 -19.12 15.76
CA PRO A 299 15.20 -18.65 16.42
C PRO A 299 16.50 -19.00 15.67
N SER A 300 16.42 -19.41 14.39
CA SER A 300 17.58 -19.85 13.61
C SER A 300 18.69 -18.80 13.43
N GLY A 301 18.41 -17.52 13.67
CA GLY A 301 19.36 -16.43 13.37
C GLY A 301 19.51 -16.13 11.86
N ARG A 302 18.78 -16.86 11.01
CA ARG A 302 18.80 -16.72 9.55
C ARG A 302 17.62 -15.88 9.06
N PHE A 303 17.94 -14.90 8.22
CA PHE A 303 16.95 -13.99 7.64
C PHE A 303 16.58 -14.42 6.23
N PRO A 304 15.31 -14.29 5.82
CA PRO A 304 14.94 -14.41 4.40
C PRO A 304 15.76 -13.44 3.54
N THR A 305 16.06 -13.81 2.29
CA THR A 305 16.89 -13.02 1.37
C THR A 305 16.49 -11.55 1.30
N LYS A 306 15.18 -11.26 1.23
CA LYS A 306 14.64 -9.89 1.19
C LYS A 306 14.93 -9.05 2.44
N HIS A 307 15.18 -9.68 3.59
CA HIS A 307 15.38 -9.04 4.89
C HIS A 307 16.78 -9.28 5.46
N VAL A 308 17.72 -9.77 4.64
CA VAL A 308 19.05 -10.16 5.09
C VAL A 308 19.87 -8.99 5.67
N HIS A 309 19.51 -7.75 5.31
CA HIS A 309 20.11 -6.53 5.86
C HIS A 309 19.85 -6.35 7.37
N LEU A 310 18.77 -6.94 7.90
CA LEU A 310 18.43 -6.87 9.32
C LEU A 310 19.43 -7.61 10.23
N ARG A 311 20.32 -8.43 9.66
CA ARG A 311 21.44 -9.05 10.41
C ARG A 311 22.37 -8.02 11.06
N ASN A 312 22.39 -6.80 10.53
CA ASN A 312 23.23 -5.70 11.04
C ASN A 312 22.56 -4.96 12.20
N VAL A 313 21.30 -5.28 12.53
CA VAL A 313 20.66 -4.77 13.75
C VAL A 313 21.44 -5.32 14.94
N LYS A 314 21.89 -4.43 15.82
CA LYS A 314 22.63 -4.80 17.04
C LYS A 314 21.71 -5.36 18.12
N ALA A 315 20.91 -6.36 17.79
CA ALA A 315 19.93 -6.98 18.67
C ALA A 315 20.54 -7.77 19.84
N HIS A 316 21.87 -7.83 19.94
CA HIS A 316 22.60 -8.32 21.10
C HIS A 316 22.70 -7.29 22.23
N LEU A 317 22.45 -6.02 21.92
CA LEU A 317 22.44 -4.94 22.90
C LEU A 317 21.08 -4.91 23.62
N PRO A 318 21.04 -4.92 24.96
CA PRO A 318 19.80 -4.92 25.73
C PRO A 318 18.85 -3.76 25.37
N GLU A 319 19.38 -2.57 25.13
CA GLU A 319 18.62 -1.38 24.74
C GLU A 319 17.94 -1.53 23.37
N VAL A 320 18.57 -2.26 22.44
CA VAL A 320 17.98 -2.56 21.13
C VAL A 320 16.89 -3.61 21.27
N GLN A 321 17.06 -4.62 22.12
CA GLN A 321 16.01 -5.60 22.40
C GLN A 321 14.79 -4.94 23.05
N ALA A 322 15.02 -4.05 24.04
CA ALA A 322 13.96 -3.29 24.69
C ALA A 322 13.20 -2.42 23.67
N PHE A 323 13.90 -1.75 22.76
CA PHE A 323 13.27 -1.03 21.64
C PHE A 323 12.39 -1.95 20.81
N LEU A 324 12.93 -3.09 20.35
CA LEU A 324 12.23 -4.00 19.46
C LEU A 324 10.95 -4.57 20.10
N LEU A 325 11.00 -4.95 21.38
CA LEU A 325 9.85 -5.44 22.15
C LEU A 325 8.82 -4.33 22.37
N LYS A 326 9.26 -3.11 22.71
CA LYS A 326 8.38 -1.93 22.81
C LYS A 326 7.61 -1.72 21.52
N TRP A 327 8.29 -1.73 20.37
CA TRP A 327 7.64 -1.50 19.07
C TRP A 327 6.84 -2.71 18.56
N GLN A 328 7.20 -3.93 18.94
CA GLN A 328 6.38 -5.12 18.71
C GLN A 328 5.03 -5.00 19.43
N SER A 329 5.01 -4.57 20.69
CA SER A 329 3.76 -4.41 21.46
C SER A 329 2.83 -3.31 20.91
N ARG A 330 3.36 -2.40 20.08
CA ARG A 330 2.60 -1.39 19.32
C ARG A 330 2.07 -1.91 17.97
N GLY A 331 2.32 -3.18 17.67
CA GLY A 331 1.88 -3.85 16.47
C GLY A 331 2.99 -4.06 15.44
N MET A 332 3.03 -5.27 14.89
CA MET A 332 4.04 -5.69 13.90
C MET A 332 4.12 -4.77 12.68
N LYS A 333 2.99 -4.17 12.26
CA LYS A 333 2.95 -3.23 11.14
C LYS A 333 3.89 -2.03 11.35
N GLN A 334 3.98 -1.52 12.58
CA GLN A 334 4.79 -0.35 12.93
C GLN A 334 6.27 -0.73 13.03
N LEU A 335 6.56 -1.86 13.68
CA LEU A 335 7.92 -2.42 13.74
C LEU A 335 8.48 -2.67 12.33
N TRP A 336 7.69 -3.28 11.44
CA TRP A 336 8.09 -3.50 10.05
C TRP A 336 8.32 -2.20 9.28
N ALA A 337 7.52 -1.15 9.53
CA ALA A 337 7.74 0.15 8.90
C ALA A 337 9.09 0.75 9.33
N ILE A 338 9.45 0.68 10.61
CA ILE A 338 10.75 1.15 11.12
C ILE A 338 11.90 0.34 10.51
N LEU A 339 11.79 -0.99 10.51
CA LEU A 339 12.89 -1.86 10.09
C LEU A 339 13.10 -1.88 8.56
N LEU A 340 12.02 -1.81 7.76
CA LEU A 340 12.11 -1.99 6.29
C LEU A 340 11.93 -0.70 5.49
N LYS A 341 11.09 0.23 5.98
CA LYS A 341 10.88 1.53 5.31
C LYS A 341 11.73 2.64 5.92
N GLY A 342 12.30 2.40 7.10
CA GLY A 342 13.15 3.35 7.82
C GLY A 342 14.51 3.62 7.18
N GLY A 343 14.80 3.06 6.00
CA GLY A 343 16.13 3.18 5.41
C GLY A 343 17.18 2.59 6.35
N ASP A 344 18.11 3.41 6.83
CA ASP A 344 19.23 2.99 7.68
C ASP A 344 18.94 3.11 9.19
N LEU A 345 17.71 3.44 9.61
CA LEU A 345 17.31 3.55 11.03
C LEU A 345 17.65 2.30 11.85
N TYR A 346 17.56 1.12 11.26
CA TYR A 346 17.80 -0.16 11.93
C TYR A 346 19.25 -0.33 12.43
N LEU A 347 20.18 0.52 11.98
CA LEU A 347 21.58 0.53 12.44
C LEU A 347 21.76 1.21 13.80
N ASP A 348 20.83 2.09 14.18
CA ASP A 348 20.87 2.84 15.45
C ASP A 348 19.46 3.16 15.96
N LEU A 349 18.70 2.11 16.26
CA LEU A 349 17.32 2.22 16.73
C LEU A 349 17.17 3.06 18.02
N PRO A 350 18.03 2.90 19.05
CA PRO A 350 17.85 3.61 20.32
C PRO A 350 17.92 5.12 20.20
N SER A 351 18.80 5.67 19.35
CA SER A 351 18.93 7.13 19.18
C SER A 351 17.68 7.78 18.58
N HIS A 352 16.85 7.01 17.87
CA HIS A 352 15.63 7.49 17.23
C HIS A 352 14.36 7.22 18.06
N ASP A 353 14.45 6.46 19.18
CA ASP A 353 13.27 5.97 19.90
C ASP A 353 12.36 7.09 20.38
N GLN A 354 12.91 8.15 20.98
CA GLN A 354 12.12 9.25 21.50
C GLN A 354 11.34 10.00 20.39
N VAL A 355 11.98 10.21 19.25
CA VAL A 355 11.36 10.90 18.11
C VAL A 355 10.28 10.01 17.49
N LEU A 356 10.58 8.74 17.26
CA LEU A 356 9.61 7.77 16.75
C LEU A 356 8.41 7.64 17.70
N ASP A 357 8.64 7.60 19.01
CA ASP A 357 7.61 7.54 20.05
C ASP A 357 6.66 8.73 20.00
N THR A 358 7.22 9.92 19.84
CA THR A 358 6.47 11.18 19.74
C THR A 358 5.55 11.16 18.52
N TRP A 359 6.06 10.77 17.35
CA TRP A 359 5.27 10.69 16.13
C TRP A 359 4.26 9.56 16.14
N TYR A 360 4.58 8.42 16.76
CA TYR A 360 3.63 7.33 16.94
C TYR A 360 2.43 7.77 17.78
N LYS A 361 2.65 8.48 18.89
CA LYS A 361 1.56 9.03 19.70
C LYS A 361 0.69 10.04 18.96
N ARG A 362 1.27 10.79 18.01
CA ARG A 362 0.56 11.78 17.19
C ARG A 362 -0.26 11.15 16.06
N LEU A 363 0.25 10.07 15.45
CA LEU A 363 -0.30 9.50 14.21
C LEU A 363 -1.01 8.15 14.40
N ASP A 364 -0.73 7.44 15.49
CA ASP A 364 -1.33 6.15 15.83
C ASP A 364 -1.24 5.13 14.67
N ASP A 365 -2.37 4.58 14.20
CA ASP A 365 -2.45 3.62 13.11
C ASP A 365 -1.78 4.08 11.79
N SER A 366 -1.70 5.40 11.61
CA SER A 366 -1.17 6.06 10.44
C SER A 366 0.36 6.20 10.41
N PHE A 367 1.04 5.89 11.52
CA PHE A 367 2.49 5.98 11.66
C PHE A 367 3.26 5.19 10.58
N SER A 368 2.80 3.96 10.28
CA SER A 368 3.41 3.10 9.25
C SER A 368 3.41 3.66 7.82
N ALA A 369 2.54 4.63 7.51
CA ALA A 369 2.50 5.33 6.25
C ALA A 369 3.43 6.56 6.26
N PHE A 370 3.58 7.19 7.42
CA PHE A 370 4.47 8.32 7.65
C PHE A 370 5.95 7.93 7.59
N ILE A 371 6.35 6.81 8.20
CA ILE A 371 7.73 6.31 8.16
C ILE A 371 8.05 5.79 6.75
N CYS A 372 8.56 6.69 5.91
CA CYS A 372 9.15 6.41 4.62
C CYS A 372 10.65 6.74 4.63
N GLY A 373 11.39 6.27 3.62
CA GLY A 373 12.85 6.40 3.58
C GLY A 373 13.34 7.84 3.74
N SER A 374 12.64 8.83 3.17
CA SER A 374 13.06 10.24 3.28
C SER A 374 12.79 10.87 4.64
N VAL A 375 11.69 10.48 5.32
CA VAL A 375 11.41 10.92 6.69
C VAL A 375 12.43 10.30 7.63
N ALA A 376 12.60 8.98 7.51
CA ALA A 376 13.44 8.19 8.38
C ALA A 376 14.91 8.66 8.38
N SER A 377 15.45 8.98 7.21
CA SER A 377 16.83 9.46 7.09
C SER A 377 17.07 10.87 7.65
N ARG A 378 16.03 11.57 8.12
CA ARG A 378 16.08 12.97 8.59
C ARG A 378 15.44 13.17 9.97
N LEU A 379 15.09 12.09 10.68
CA LEU A 379 14.43 12.19 11.99
C LEU A 379 15.29 12.86 13.08
N LEU A 380 16.62 12.89 12.90
CA LEU A 380 17.56 13.56 13.80
C LEU A 380 18.05 14.92 13.26
N ASP A 381 17.48 15.41 12.15
CA ASP A 381 17.77 16.74 11.62
C ASP A 381 16.79 17.75 12.25
N ASP A 382 17.31 18.63 13.12
CA ASP A 382 16.51 19.61 13.85
C ASP A 382 15.72 20.55 12.92
N ALA A 383 16.31 20.96 11.79
CA ALA A 383 15.67 21.86 10.84
C ALA A 383 14.53 21.13 10.10
N PHE A 384 14.75 19.87 9.74
CA PHE A 384 13.71 19.03 9.14
C PHE A 384 12.56 18.82 10.11
N MET A 385 12.87 18.49 11.37
CA MET A 385 11.89 18.26 12.42
C MET A 385 11.06 19.51 12.72
N ALA A 386 11.68 20.69 12.85
CA ALA A 386 10.96 21.95 13.06
C ALA A 386 9.97 22.27 11.93
N ARG A 387 10.36 22.03 10.67
CA ARG A 387 9.45 22.21 9.52
C ARG A 387 8.33 21.19 9.51
N LEU A 388 8.64 19.93 9.84
CA LEU A 388 7.67 18.85 9.92
C LEU A 388 6.61 19.11 10.99
N GLU A 389 7.03 19.61 12.16
CA GLU A 389 6.14 20.02 13.25
C GLU A 389 5.24 21.18 12.85
N THR A 390 5.80 22.21 12.21
CA THR A 390 5.02 23.35 11.69
C THR A 390 3.88 22.88 10.78
N TRP A 391 4.15 21.95 9.86
CA TRP A 391 3.12 21.41 8.97
C TRP A 391 2.15 20.48 9.67
N TYR A 392 2.58 19.72 10.68
CA TYR A 392 1.68 18.92 11.51
C TYR A 392 0.69 19.80 12.28
N GLU A 393 1.15 20.90 12.87
CA GLU A 393 0.29 21.86 13.55
C GLU A 393 -0.71 22.54 12.60
N ARG A 394 -0.26 22.91 11.40
CA ARG A 394 -1.13 23.53 10.38
C ARG A 394 -2.20 22.57 9.85
N LEU A 395 -1.85 21.31 9.59
CA LEU A 395 -2.75 20.36 8.91
C LEU A 395 -3.53 19.45 9.87
N GLY A 396 -3.09 19.31 11.12
CA GLY A 396 -3.73 18.44 12.11
C GLY A 396 -3.98 17.03 11.58
N GLY A 397 -5.23 16.56 11.68
CA GLY A 397 -5.64 15.23 11.21
C GLY A 397 -5.43 14.96 9.72
N ASN A 398 -5.23 15.99 8.90
CA ASN A 398 -4.97 15.85 7.46
C ASN A 398 -3.48 15.65 7.13
N PHE A 399 -2.58 15.82 8.09
CA PHE A 399 -1.13 15.79 7.88
C PHE A 399 -0.64 14.49 7.22
N GLN A 400 -1.22 13.35 7.58
CA GLN A 400 -0.82 12.06 7.02
C GLN A 400 -0.99 12.00 5.49
N THR A 401 -2.07 12.57 4.97
CA THR A 401 -2.34 12.54 3.52
C THR A 401 -1.41 13.47 2.74
N PHE A 402 -0.81 14.44 3.42
CA PHE A 402 0.14 15.39 2.87
C PHE A 402 1.58 14.85 2.86
N ILE A 403 2.03 14.22 3.95
CA ILE A 403 3.43 13.83 4.10
C ILE A 403 3.75 12.55 3.31
N CYS A 404 4.26 12.75 2.10
CA CYS A 404 4.74 11.69 1.24
C CYS A 404 6.26 11.73 1.08
N ASN A 405 6.85 10.70 0.49
CA ASN A 405 8.30 10.63 0.29
C ASN A 405 8.84 11.84 -0.52
N SER A 406 8.07 12.33 -1.52
CA SER A 406 8.44 13.49 -2.33
C SER A 406 8.42 14.80 -1.56
N VAL A 407 7.43 14.99 -0.67
CA VAL A 407 7.36 16.16 0.24
C VAL A 407 8.51 16.07 1.24
N ALA A 408 8.64 14.95 1.95
CA ALA A 408 9.66 14.76 2.97
C ALA A 408 11.09 14.98 2.43
N SER A 409 11.39 14.51 1.22
CA SER A 409 12.72 14.72 0.62
C SER A 409 13.05 16.20 0.34
N ARG A 410 12.05 17.09 0.31
CA ARG A 410 12.16 18.50 -0.11
C ARG A 410 11.83 19.49 1.00
N LEU A 411 11.43 19.04 2.19
CA LEU A 411 11.08 19.96 3.29
C LEU A 411 12.24 20.88 3.68
N LEU A 412 13.50 20.46 3.48
CA LEU A 412 14.68 21.29 3.73
C LEU A 412 15.01 22.29 2.61
N ASP A 413 14.30 22.26 1.48
CA ASP A 413 14.50 23.18 0.37
C ASP A 413 13.63 24.44 0.57
N ASP A 414 14.28 25.61 0.62
CA ASP A 414 13.60 26.89 0.90
C ASP A 414 12.67 27.34 -0.23
N ALA A 415 13.05 27.10 -1.49
CA ALA A 415 12.22 27.42 -2.64
C ALA A 415 10.99 26.52 -2.69
N PHE A 416 11.13 25.25 -2.33
CA PHE A 416 10.02 24.32 -2.20
C PHE A 416 9.07 24.79 -1.11
N MET A 417 9.60 25.15 0.07
CA MET A 417 8.80 25.64 1.19
C MET A 417 8.03 26.91 0.83
N ALA A 418 8.66 27.90 0.18
CA ALA A 418 7.98 29.13 -0.23
C ALA A 418 6.79 28.86 -1.18
N ARG A 419 6.95 27.95 -2.15
CA ARG A 419 5.85 27.55 -3.04
C ARG A 419 4.77 26.77 -2.29
N LEU A 420 5.17 25.90 -1.37
CA LEU A 420 4.27 25.12 -0.55
C LEU A 420 3.38 26.01 0.32
N GLU A 421 3.96 27.04 0.94
CA GLU A 421 3.22 28.04 1.72
C GLU A 421 2.27 28.85 0.86
N THR A 422 2.72 29.31 -0.31
CA THR A 422 1.86 30.05 -1.26
C THR A 422 0.61 29.24 -1.63
N TRP A 423 0.77 27.95 -1.92
CA TRP A 423 -0.37 27.08 -2.26
C TRP A 423 -1.24 26.73 -1.06
N TYR A 424 -0.65 26.62 0.13
CA TYR A 424 -1.43 26.45 1.37
C TYR A 424 -2.32 27.66 1.65
N GLU A 425 -1.80 28.88 1.49
CA GLU A 425 -2.59 30.11 1.64
C GLU A 425 -3.72 30.21 0.62
N ARG A 426 -3.49 29.76 -0.62
CA ARG A 426 -4.49 29.75 -1.69
C ARG A 426 -5.60 28.72 -1.46
N LEU A 427 -5.26 27.52 -1.00
CA LEU A 427 -6.18 26.38 -0.93
C LEU A 427 -6.77 26.11 0.45
N GLY A 428 -6.14 26.62 1.51
CA GLY A 428 -6.58 26.45 2.90
C GLY A 428 -6.81 24.98 3.27
N ASP A 429 -8.03 24.67 3.73
CA ASP A 429 -8.47 23.36 4.18
C ASP A 429 -8.52 22.29 3.07
N LYS A 430 -8.37 22.68 1.81
CA LYS A 430 -8.33 21.78 0.65
C LYS A 430 -6.91 21.40 0.22
N PHE A 431 -5.89 22.00 0.83
CA PHE A 431 -4.50 21.86 0.40
C PHE A 431 -3.98 20.41 0.40
N GLN A 432 -4.31 19.60 1.41
CA GLN A 432 -3.84 18.21 1.51
C GLN A 432 -4.26 17.37 0.31
N THR A 433 -5.46 17.61 -0.22
CA THR A 433 -5.98 16.85 -1.36
C THR A 433 -5.35 17.26 -2.69
N PHE A 434 -4.75 18.45 -2.74
CA PHE A 434 -3.93 18.93 -3.86
C PHE A 434 -2.51 18.33 -3.82
N MET A 435 -1.92 18.17 -2.63
CA MET A 435 -0.54 17.71 -2.43
C MET A 435 -0.36 16.19 -2.63
N CYS A 436 -0.50 15.73 -3.86
CA CYS A 436 -0.10 14.38 -4.25
C CYS A 436 1.41 14.29 -4.58
N ASN A 437 1.95 13.07 -4.62
CA ASN A 437 3.34 12.80 -5.03
C ASN A 437 3.71 13.51 -6.35
N SER A 438 2.82 13.49 -7.34
CA SER A 438 3.07 14.06 -8.67
C SER A 438 3.23 15.58 -8.62
N VAL A 439 2.43 16.28 -7.80
CA VAL A 439 2.55 17.72 -7.54
C VAL A 439 3.83 17.98 -6.74
N ALA A 440 4.02 17.31 -5.61
CA ALA A 440 5.19 17.50 -4.74
C ALA A 440 6.52 17.32 -5.48
N SER A 441 6.60 16.35 -6.38
CA SER A 441 7.81 16.10 -7.17
C SER A 441 8.17 17.20 -8.17
N ARG A 442 7.18 18.01 -8.59
CA ARG A 442 7.29 19.01 -9.67
C ARG A 442 7.04 20.44 -9.22
N LEU A 443 6.77 20.69 -7.94
CA LEU A 443 6.53 22.06 -7.44
C LEU A 443 7.68 23.02 -7.73
N LEU A 444 8.92 22.53 -7.86
CA LEU A 444 10.10 23.34 -8.20
C LEU A 444 10.30 23.57 -9.71
N ASP A 445 9.49 22.94 -10.57
CA ASP A 445 9.59 23.07 -12.02
C ASP A 445 8.70 24.22 -12.52
N ASP A 446 9.32 25.26 -13.08
CA ASP A 446 8.60 26.45 -13.57
C ASP A 446 7.70 26.14 -14.75
N ALA A 447 8.08 25.19 -15.61
CA ALA A 447 7.24 24.76 -16.72
C ALA A 447 6.00 24.02 -16.22
N PHE A 448 6.07 23.37 -15.05
CA PHE A 448 4.92 22.75 -14.41
C PHE A 448 4.04 23.78 -13.69
N MET A 449 4.65 24.81 -13.10
CA MET A 449 3.92 25.86 -12.38
C MET A 449 3.06 26.72 -13.30
N ALA A 450 3.54 27.10 -14.49
CA ALA A 450 2.79 27.94 -15.41
C ALA A 450 1.38 27.41 -15.78
N PRO A 451 1.20 26.16 -16.24
CA PRO A 451 -0.13 25.60 -16.49
C PRO A 451 -0.93 25.42 -15.19
N LEU A 452 -0.28 25.07 -14.08
CA LEU A 452 -0.94 24.89 -12.80
C LEU A 452 -1.60 26.20 -12.31
N GLU A 453 -0.89 27.32 -12.41
CA GLU A 453 -1.38 28.65 -12.07
C GLU A 453 -2.50 29.09 -13.01
N THR A 454 -2.32 28.90 -14.31
CA THR A 454 -3.34 29.21 -15.32
C THR A 454 -4.67 28.51 -15.02
N TRP A 455 -4.62 27.21 -14.67
CA TRP A 455 -5.82 26.45 -14.33
C TRP A 455 -6.41 26.81 -12.97
N TYR A 456 -5.57 27.22 -12.01
CA TYR A 456 -6.05 27.76 -10.75
C TYR A 456 -6.83 29.06 -10.93
N GLU A 457 -6.33 29.97 -11.77
CA GLU A 457 -7.03 31.22 -12.09
C GLU A 457 -8.37 30.96 -12.81
N ARG A 458 -8.41 29.97 -13.71
CA ARG A 458 -9.64 29.60 -14.43
C ARG A 458 -10.69 28.96 -13.53
N LEU A 459 -10.28 28.04 -12.64
CA LEU A 459 -11.22 27.24 -11.86
C LEU A 459 -11.51 27.79 -10.46
N GLY A 460 -10.64 28.66 -9.93
CA GLY A 460 -10.77 29.26 -8.61
C GLY A 460 -11.04 28.21 -7.51
N ALA A 461 -12.15 28.39 -6.78
CA ALA A 461 -12.56 27.52 -5.67
C ALA A 461 -12.78 26.04 -6.06
N ASN A 462 -12.91 25.75 -7.37
CA ASN A 462 -13.13 24.41 -7.92
C ASN A 462 -11.84 23.69 -8.33
N PHE A 463 -10.68 24.37 -8.29
CA PHE A 463 -9.41 23.83 -8.75
C PHE A 463 -8.98 22.52 -8.07
N GLN A 464 -9.21 22.39 -6.77
CA GLN A 464 -8.79 21.19 -6.03
C GLN A 464 -9.41 19.90 -6.57
N ALA A 465 -10.68 19.91 -6.97
CA ALA A 465 -11.30 18.68 -7.48
C ALA A 465 -10.84 18.33 -8.91
N PHE A 466 -10.25 19.30 -9.63
CA PHE A 466 -9.64 19.10 -10.93
C PHE A 466 -8.26 18.43 -10.82
N ILE A 467 -7.42 18.92 -9.91
CA ILE A 467 -6.02 18.53 -9.81
C ILE A 467 -5.84 17.20 -9.05
N CYS A 468 -6.00 16.09 -9.78
CA CYS A 468 -5.66 14.76 -9.28
C CYS A 468 -4.25 14.33 -9.74
N GLY A 469 -3.71 13.24 -9.18
CA GLY A 469 -2.40 12.71 -9.58
C GLY A 469 -2.27 12.43 -11.09
N SER A 470 -3.37 12.03 -11.75
CA SER A 470 -3.38 11.80 -13.20
C SER A 470 -3.28 13.08 -14.02
N VAL A 471 -3.93 14.17 -13.59
CA VAL A 471 -3.82 15.49 -14.20
C VAL A 471 -2.42 16.07 -13.93
N ALA A 472 -1.99 16.09 -12.66
CA ALA A 472 -0.70 16.63 -12.26
C ALA A 472 0.48 15.95 -12.98
N SER A 473 0.38 14.63 -13.24
CA SER A 473 1.43 13.92 -13.99
C SER A 473 1.57 14.33 -15.46
N ARG A 474 0.57 15.01 -16.04
CA ARG A 474 0.46 15.30 -17.47
C ARG A 474 0.34 16.80 -17.80
N LEU A 475 0.45 17.70 -16.82
CA LEU A 475 0.38 19.14 -17.08
C LEU A 475 1.48 19.68 -18.02
N LEU A 476 2.57 18.93 -18.19
CA LEU A 476 3.66 19.25 -19.11
C LEU A 476 3.45 18.69 -20.53
N ASP A 477 2.34 17.99 -20.79
CA ASP A 477 2.04 17.41 -22.10
C ASP A 477 1.11 18.35 -22.89
N ASP A 478 1.63 18.94 -23.97
CA ASP A 478 0.89 19.91 -24.78
C ASP A 478 -0.39 19.34 -25.40
N ALA A 479 -0.37 18.07 -25.83
CA ALA A 479 -1.54 17.43 -26.41
C ALA A 479 -2.62 17.18 -25.36
N PHE A 480 -2.22 16.84 -24.14
CA PHE A 480 -3.11 16.70 -23.00
C PHE A 480 -3.74 18.05 -22.63
N MET A 481 -2.94 19.11 -22.58
CA MET A 481 -3.40 20.46 -22.25
C MET A 481 -4.37 21.00 -23.31
N ALA A 482 -4.09 20.81 -24.61
CA ALA A 482 -5.00 21.20 -25.68
C ALA A 482 -6.35 20.48 -25.59
N ARG A 483 -6.37 19.19 -25.22
CA ARG A 483 -7.62 18.44 -25.00
C ARG A 483 -8.36 18.93 -23.77
N LEU A 484 -7.67 19.26 -22.68
CA LEU A 484 -8.31 19.86 -21.50
C LEU A 484 -8.96 21.19 -21.83
N ASP A 485 -8.27 22.07 -22.56
CA ASP A 485 -8.78 23.37 -23.00
C ASP A 485 -10.05 23.20 -23.84
N THR A 486 -10.00 22.32 -24.84
CA THR A 486 -11.16 22.01 -25.71
C THR A 486 -12.39 21.58 -24.89
N TRP A 487 -12.20 20.68 -23.91
CA TRP A 487 -13.30 20.19 -23.10
C TRP A 487 -13.77 21.22 -22.06
N TYR A 488 -12.89 22.09 -21.58
CA TYR A 488 -13.26 23.19 -20.71
C TYR A 488 -14.13 24.21 -21.46
N GLU A 489 -13.78 24.57 -22.69
CA GLU A 489 -14.61 25.43 -23.53
C GLU A 489 -16.01 24.83 -23.79
N ARG A 490 -16.07 23.50 -24.00
CA ARG A 490 -17.34 22.78 -24.24
C ARG A 490 -18.23 22.65 -23.00
N LEU A 491 -17.64 22.55 -21.80
CA LEU A 491 -18.38 22.23 -20.57
C LEU A 491 -18.52 23.41 -19.60
N GLY A 492 -17.66 24.43 -19.71
CA GLY A 492 -17.59 25.58 -18.81
C GLY A 492 -17.55 25.15 -17.35
N ASP A 493 -18.43 25.73 -16.53
CA ASP A 493 -18.53 25.48 -15.08
C ASP A 493 -18.76 24.00 -14.72
N LYS A 494 -19.23 23.17 -15.67
CA LYS A 494 -19.47 21.73 -15.44
C LYS A 494 -18.20 20.88 -15.63
N PHE A 495 -17.11 21.46 -16.10
CA PHE A 495 -15.87 20.74 -16.43
C PHE A 495 -15.24 20.01 -15.23
N GLN A 496 -15.21 20.64 -14.06
CA GLN A 496 -14.61 20.08 -12.85
C GLN A 496 -15.21 18.71 -12.47
N THR A 497 -16.54 18.59 -12.57
CA THR A 497 -17.23 17.33 -12.26
C THR A 497 -17.04 16.24 -13.31
N PHE A 498 -16.63 16.62 -14.52
CA PHE A 498 -16.35 15.71 -15.62
C PHE A 498 -14.94 15.11 -15.52
N ILE A 499 -13.94 15.93 -15.20
CA ILE A 499 -12.52 15.56 -15.21
C ILE A 499 -12.09 14.77 -13.96
N CYS A 500 -12.59 13.54 -13.83
CA CYS A 500 -12.12 12.61 -12.81
C CYS A 500 -10.79 11.96 -13.21
N GLY A 501 -10.10 11.32 -12.25
CA GLY A 501 -8.82 10.64 -12.51
C GLY A 501 -8.88 9.63 -13.67
N SER A 502 -10.00 8.91 -13.83
CA SER A 502 -10.18 7.96 -14.95
C SER A 502 -10.28 8.65 -16.31
N VAL A 503 -10.94 9.80 -16.40
CA VAL A 503 -10.99 10.61 -17.63
C VAL A 503 -9.62 11.19 -17.92
N ALA A 504 -9.00 11.86 -16.94
CA ALA A 504 -7.69 12.48 -17.09
C ALA A 504 -6.61 11.47 -17.54
N SER A 505 -6.63 10.25 -16.99
CA SER A 505 -5.68 9.21 -17.39
C SER A 505 -5.79 8.75 -18.85
N ARG A 506 -6.93 9.01 -19.51
CA ARG A 506 -7.26 8.51 -20.86
C ARG A 506 -7.48 9.61 -21.89
N LEU A 507 -7.34 10.88 -21.53
CA LEU A 507 -7.55 11.97 -22.48
C LEU A 507 -6.63 11.90 -23.69
N LEU A 508 -5.45 11.28 -23.58
CA LEU A 508 -4.53 11.08 -24.71
C LEU A 508 -4.85 9.86 -25.59
N ASP A 509 -5.85 9.05 -25.22
CA ASP A 509 -6.28 7.88 -26.01
C ASP A 509 -7.33 8.32 -27.05
N ASP A 510 -7.02 8.12 -28.32
CA ASP A 510 -7.88 8.56 -29.43
C ASP A 510 -9.18 7.76 -29.53
N ALA A 511 -9.15 6.46 -29.21
CA ALA A 511 -10.35 5.64 -29.20
C ALA A 511 -11.28 6.04 -28.04
N PHE A 512 -10.70 6.37 -26.88
CA PHE A 512 -11.45 6.91 -25.76
C PHE A 512 -12.10 8.24 -26.14
N MET A 513 -11.34 9.15 -26.76
CA MET A 513 -11.83 10.46 -27.20
C MET A 513 -12.94 10.34 -28.25
N ALA A 514 -12.81 9.48 -29.25
CA ALA A 514 -13.85 9.28 -30.25
C ALA A 514 -15.18 8.80 -29.63
N ARG A 515 -15.11 7.85 -28.68
CA ARG A 515 -16.31 7.40 -27.94
C ARG A 515 -16.86 8.51 -27.06
N LEU A 516 -15.99 9.27 -26.40
CA LEU A 516 -16.36 10.38 -25.55
C LEU A 516 -17.13 11.46 -26.33
N GLU A 517 -16.63 11.82 -27.51
CA GLU A 517 -17.27 12.78 -28.42
C GLU A 517 -18.62 12.28 -28.92
N THR A 518 -18.69 11.01 -29.36
CA THR A 518 -19.95 10.38 -29.79
C THR A 518 -21.04 10.52 -28.70
N TRP A 519 -20.69 10.26 -27.44
CA TRP A 519 -21.66 10.37 -26.34
C TRP A 519 -21.95 11.82 -25.94
N TYR A 520 -21.00 12.73 -26.11
CA TYR A 520 -21.24 14.16 -25.91
C TYR A 520 -22.23 14.69 -26.94
N GLU A 521 -22.10 14.33 -28.21
CA GLU A 521 -23.06 14.70 -29.25
C GLU A 521 -24.46 14.14 -28.98
N ARG A 522 -24.54 12.87 -28.54
CA ARG A 522 -25.82 12.21 -28.22
C ARG A 522 -26.53 12.81 -27.00
N LEU A 523 -25.79 13.23 -25.98
CA LEU A 523 -26.35 13.66 -24.70
C LEU A 523 -26.39 15.19 -24.52
N GLY A 524 -25.57 15.93 -25.26
CA GLY A 524 -25.45 17.39 -25.18
C GLY A 524 -25.27 17.87 -23.74
N GLY A 525 -26.12 18.82 -23.32
CA GLY A 525 -26.07 19.43 -21.98
C GLY A 525 -26.27 18.47 -20.79
N LYS A 526 -26.64 17.21 -21.06
CA LYS A 526 -26.82 16.12 -20.08
C LYS A 526 -25.60 15.20 -19.93
N PHE A 527 -24.55 15.41 -20.72
CA PHE A 527 -23.37 14.54 -20.76
C PHE A 527 -22.60 14.45 -19.44
N GLN A 528 -22.46 15.55 -18.70
CA GLN A 528 -21.66 15.59 -17.48
C GLN A 528 -22.20 14.65 -16.39
N THR A 529 -23.52 14.52 -16.22
CA THR A 529 -24.08 13.57 -15.23
C THR A 529 -23.95 12.11 -15.65
N PHE A 530 -23.78 11.86 -16.96
CA PHE A 530 -23.52 10.52 -17.50
C PHE A 530 -22.07 10.11 -17.23
N MET A 531 -21.13 11.06 -17.33
CA MET A 531 -19.70 10.80 -17.18
C MET A 531 -19.26 10.63 -15.72
N CYS A 532 -19.66 9.52 -15.10
CA CYS A 532 -19.14 9.11 -13.80
C CYS A 532 -17.86 8.28 -13.94
N ASN A 533 -17.11 8.13 -12.85
CA ASN A 533 -15.89 7.29 -12.81
C ASN A 533 -16.14 5.84 -13.30
N GLY A 534 -17.32 5.29 -13.03
CA GLY A 534 -17.72 3.95 -13.48
C GLY A 534 -17.86 3.83 -15.01
N VAL A 535 -18.38 4.87 -15.66
CA VAL A 535 -18.49 4.95 -17.13
C VAL A 535 -17.11 5.23 -17.72
N ALA A 536 -16.42 6.27 -17.24
CA ALA A 536 -15.12 6.68 -17.77
C ALA A 536 -14.08 5.55 -17.76
N SER A 537 -14.05 4.73 -16.70
CA SER A 537 -13.12 3.60 -16.61
C SER A 537 -13.41 2.45 -17.60
N ARG A 538 -14.62 2.39 -18.19
CA ARG A 538 -15.11 1.29 -19.04
C ARG A 538 -15.50 1.70 -20.45
N LEU A 539 -15.35 2.97 -20.83
CA LEU A 539 -15.71 3.44 -22.17
C LEU A 539 -14.98 2.68 -23.29
N LEU A 540 -13.79 2.13 -23.03
CA LEU A 540 -13.04 1.33 -24.01
C LEU A 540 -13.45 -0.14 -24.06
N ASP A 541 -14.33 -0.61 -23.17
CA ASP A 541 -14.81 -1.99 -23.15
C ASP A 541 -16.02 -2.16 -24.09
N ASP A 542 -15.88 -2.99 -25.12
CA ASP A 542 -16.91 -3.18 -26.14
C ASP A 542 -18.18 -3.84 -25.62
N ALA A 543 -18.06 -4.78 -24.69
CA ALA A 543 -19.22 -5.43 -24.08
C ALA A 543 -19.99 -4.44 -23.20
N PHE A 544 -19.27 -3.58 -22.48
CA PHE A 544 -19.86 -2.48 -21.72
C PHE A 544 -20.59 -1.53 -22.65
N MET A 545 -19.95 -1.11 -23.75
CA MET A 545 -20.56 -0.21 -24.74
C MET A 545 -21.81 -0.80 -25.36
N ALA A 546 -21.79 -2.07 -25.79
CA ALA A 546 -22.96 -2.72 -26.38
C ALA A 546 -24.17 -2.75 -25.41
N ARG A 547 -23.92 -3.05 -24.12
CA ARG A 547 -24.98 -3.02 -23.09
C ARG A 547 -25.46 -1.60 -22.82
N LEU A 548 -24.55 -0.64 -22.80
CA LEU A 548 -24.84 0.77 -22.60
C LEU A 548 -25.73 1.33 -23.73
N GLU A 549 -25.41 0.98 -24.98
CA GLU A 549 -26.19 1.34 -26.16
C GLU A 549 -27.58 0.70 -26.13
N THR A 550 -27.67 -0.59 -25.82
CA THR A 550 -28.96 -1.29 -25.67
C THR A 550 -29.88 -0.56 -24.67
N TRP A 551 -29.35 -0.13 -23.53
CA TRP A 551 -30.13 0.59 -22.53
C TRP A 551 -30.44 2.03 -22.94
N TYR A 552 -29.54 2.69 -23.69
CA TYR A 552 -29.80 4.01 -24.25
C TYR A 552 -30.95 3.99 -25.25
N GLU A 553 -30.98 3.02 -26.16
CA GLU A 553 -32.07 2.84 -27.14
C GLU A 553 -33.41 2.60 -26.43
N ARG A 554 -33.42 1.80 -25.36
CA ARG A 554 -34.64 1.48 -24.61
C ARG A 554 -35.18 2.63 -23.77
N LEU A 555 -34.30 3.44 -23.18
CA LEU A 555 -34.69 4.49 -22.24
C LEU A 555 -34.74 5.88 -22.87
N GLY A 556 -34.07 6.09 -24.00
CA GLY A 556 -33.98 7.35 -24.72
C GLY A 556 -33.64 8.52 -23.79
N ALA A 557 -34.51 9.54 -23.75
CA ALA A 557 -34.32 10.73 -22.93
C ALA A 557 -34.24 10.46 -21.40
N LYS A 558 -34.71 9.30 -20.93
CA LYS A 558 -34.66 8.86 -19.52
C LYS A 558 -33.33 8.15 -19.16
N PHE A 559 -32.45 7.90 -20.11
CA PHE A 559 -31.21 7.14 -19.88
C PHE A 559 -30.24 7.79 -18.88
N GLN A 560 -30.07 9.11 -18.95
CA GLN A 560 -29.16 9.88 -18.09
C GLN A 560 -29.40 9.64 -16.59
N THR A 561 -30.66 9.55 -16.20
CA THR A 561 -31.10 9.33 -14.82
C THR A 561 -31.00 7.87 -14.37
N PHE A 562 -30.87 6.94 -15.32
CA PHE A 562 -30.66 5.52 -15.05
C PHE A 562 -29.17 5.21 -14.78
N ILE A 563 -28.27 5.79 -15.56
CA ILE A 563 -26.84 5.46 -15.54
C ILE A 563 -26.10 6.18 -14.40
N CYS A 564 -26.29 5.69 -13.17
CA CYS A 564 -25.48 6.13 -12.03
C CYS A 564 -24.18 5.30 -11.92
N GLY A 565 -23.23 5.76 -11.09
CA GLY A 565 -21.97 5.03 -10.88
C GLY A 565 -22.15 3.58 -10.38
N SER A 566 -23.23 3.29 -9.65
CA SER A 566 -23.55 1.92 -9.19
C SER A 566 -24.06 1.03 -10.32
N VAL A 567 -24.82 1.57 -11.28
CA VAL A 567 -25.26 0.86 -12.48
C VAL A 567 -24.08 0.64 -13.41
N ALA A 568 -23.34 1.71 -13.73
CA ALA A 568 -22.19 1.65 -14.65
C ALA A 568 -21.12 0.65 -14.20
N SER A 569 -20.86 0.56 -12.88
CA SER A 569 -19.89 -0.41 -12.35
C SER A 569 -20.33 -1.88 -12.49
N ARG A 570 -21.62 -2.15 -12.72
CA ARG A 570 -22.22 -3.49 -12.71
C ARG A 570 -22.86 -3.91 -14.04
N LEU A 571 -22.85 -3.05 -15.07
CA LEU A 571 -23.46 -3.40 -16.36
C LEU A 571 -22.85 -4.66 -17.00
N LEU A 572 -21.61 -5.01 -16.68
CA LEU A 572 -20.96 -6.24 -17.16
C LEU A 572 -21.34 -7.50 -16.36
N ASP A 573 -22.05 -7.38 -15.25
CA ASP A 573 -22.48 -8.52 -14.43
C ASP A 573 -23.81 -9.07 -14.98
N ASP A 574 -23.82 -10.36 -15.33
CA ASP A 574 -24.97 -11.01 -15.96
C ASP A 574 -26.14 -11.21 -14.99
N ALA A 575 -25.86 -11.50 -13.71
CA ALA A 575 -26.90 -11.65 -12.70
C ALA A 575 -27.56 -10.29 -12.40
N PHE A 576 -26.76 -9.22 -12.37
CA PHE A 576 -27.25 -7.86 -12.25
C PHE A 576 -28.15 -7.53 -13.43
N MET A 577 -27.70 -7.80 -14.66
CA MET A 577 -28.45 -7.54 -15.88
C MET A 577 -29.76 -8.33 -15.95
N ALA A 578 -29.77 -9.59 -15.55
CA ALA A 578 -31.00 -10.41 -15.51
C ALA A 578 -32.04 -9.85 -14.52
N ARG A 579 -31.59 -9.41 -13.34
CA ARG A 579 -32.48 -8.76 -12.35
C ARG A 579 -32.96 -7.41 -12.84
N LEU A 580 -32.08 -6.62 -13.45
CA LEU A 580 -32.39 -5.33 -14.03
C LEU A 580 -33.46 -5.44 -15.13
N GLU A 581 -33.31 -6.44 -16.02
CA GLU A 581 -34.27 -6.75 -17.09
C GLU A 581 -35.63 -7.16 -16.54
N THR A 582 -35.64 -8.00 -15.50
CA THR A 582 -36.87 -8.44 -14.83
C THR A 582 -37.64 -7.25 -14.27
N TRP A 583 -36.97 -6.34 -13.58
CA TRP A 583 -37.60 -5.13 -13.04
C TRP A 583 -38.01 -4.13 -14.11
N TYR A 584 -37.26 -4.01 -15.21
CA TYR A 584 -37.65 -3.20 -16.35
C TYR A 584 -38.96 -3.70 -16.97
N LYS A 585 -39.10 -5.01 -17.18
CA LYS A 585 -40.35 -5.61 -17.67
C LYS A 585 -41.53 -5.39 -16.72
N ARG A 586 -41.30 -5.46 -15.40
CA ARG A 586 -42.35 -5.26 -14.38
C ARG A 586 -42.78 -3.81 -14.23
N LEU A 587 -41.88 -2.85 -14.36
CA LEU A 587 -42.14 -1.43 -14.07
C LEU A 587 -42.35 -0.56 -15.31
N GLY A 588 -41.90 -1.01 -16.48
CA GLY A 588 -42.00 -0.28 -17.74
C GLY A 588 -41.49 1.15 -17.62
N ASP A 589 -42.36 2.10 -17.96
CA ASP A 589 -42.05 3.54 -17.96
C ASP A 589 -41.62 4.13 -16.61
N LYS A 590 -41.93 3.45 -15.51
CA LYS A 590 -41.60 3.85 -14.14
C LYS A 590 -40.23 3.33 -13.68
N PHE A 591 -39.56 2.53 -14.49
CA PHE A 591 -38.30 1.87 -14.12
C PHE A 591 -37.17 2.85 -13.78
N GLN A 592 -37.01 3.92 -14.56
CA GLN A 592 -35.90 4.88 -14.38
C GLN A 592 -35.94 5.58 -13.01
N THR A 593 -37.13 5.89 -12.51
CA THR A 593 -37.30 6.46 -11.16
C THR A 593 -37.11 5.45 -10.03
N PHE A 594 -37.20 4.14 -10.33
CA PHE A 594 -36.97 3.07 -9.36
C PHE A 594 -35.48 2.77 -9.18
N ILE A 595 -34.71 2.73 -10.27
CA ILE A 595 -33.31 2.33 -10.27
C ILE A 595 -32.38 3.47 -9.82
N CYS A 596 -32.46 3.83 -8.54
CA CYS A 596 -31.52 4.77 -7.93
C CYS A 596 -30.20 4.09 -7.52
N GLY A 597 -29.19 4.87 -7.13
CA GLY A 597 -27.90 4.35 -6.68
C GLY A 597 -28.01 3.34 -5.52
N SER A 598 -28.95 3.53 -4.60
CA SER A 598 -29.17 2.62 -3.47
C SER A 598 -29.78 1.28 -3.88
N VAL A 599 -30.67 1.27 -4.87
CA VAL A 599 -31.25 0.04 -5.44
C VAL A 599 -30.20 -0.67 -6.29
N ALA A 600 -29.56 0.04 -7.22
CA ALA A 600 -28.56 -0.54 -8.11
C ALA A 600 -27.37 -1.16 -7.36
N SER A 601 -26.93 -0.57 -6.25
CA SER A 601 -25.86 -1.13 -5.44
C SER A 601 -26.22 -2.43 -4.72
N ARG A 602 -27.52 -2.73 -4.55
CA ARG A 602 -28.04 -3.87 -3.76
C ARG A 602 -28.83 -4.89 -4.58
N LEU A 603 -29.02 -4.69 -5.88
CA LEU A 603 -29.77 -5.64 -6.71
C LEU A 603 -29.19 -7.06 -6.71
N LEU A 604 -27.90 -7.23 -6.41
CA LEU A 604 -27.25 -8.54 -6.30
C LEU A 604 -27.43 -9.20 -4.91
N ASP A 605 -27.98 -8.50 -3.93
CA ASP A 605 -28.24 -9.04 -2.60
C ASP A 605 -29.60 -9.74 -2.56
N ASP A 606 -29.62 -11.02 -2.18
CA ASP A 606 -30.82 -11.86 -2.20
C ASP A 606 -31.83 -11.46 -1.12
N ALA A 607 -31.37 -11.05 0.06
CA ALA A 607 -32.24 -10.60 1.14
C ALA A 607 -32.91 -9.27 0.77
N PHE A 608 -32.15 -8.36 0.15
CA PHE A 608 -32.69 -7.12 -0.41
C PHE A 608 -33.75 -7.43 -1.47
N MET A 609 -33.47 -8.34 -2.39
CA MET A 609 -34.39 -8.71 -3.46
C MET A 609 -35.68 -9.34 -2.93
N ALA A 610 -35.61 -10.27 -1.97
CA ALA A 610 -36.80 -10.88 -1.37
C ALA A 610 -37.71 -9.82 -0.69
N ARG A 611 -37.11 -8.86 0.01
CA ARG A 611 -37.85 -7.73 0.62
C ARG A 611 -38.45 -6.82 -0.43
N LEU A 612 -37.70 -6.54 -1.50
CA LEU A 612 -38.13 -5.72 -2.63
C LEU A 612 -39.35 -6.33 -3.34
N GLU A 613 -39.35 -7.65 -3.55
CA GLU A 613 -40.46 -8.39 -4.14
C GLU A 613 -41.69 -8.38 -3.25
N THR A 614 -41.52 -8.67 -1.95
CA THR A 614 -42.61 -8.63 -0.96
C THR A 614 -43.33 -7.27 -0.97
N TRP A 615 -42.56 -6.17 -0.98
CA TRP A 615 -43.14 -4.83 -1.01
C TRP A 615 -43.74 -4.46 -2.36
N TYR A 616 -43.23 -5.00 -3.47
CA TYR A 616 -43.84 -4.82 -4.79
C TYR A 616 -45.21 -5.48 -4.87
N GLU A 617 -45.37 -6.70 -4.35
CA GLU A 617 -46.65 -7.39 -4.30
C GLU A 617 -47.68 -6.63 -3.45
N ARG A 618 -47.27 -6.10 -2.29
CA ARG A 618 -48.14 -5.32 -1.40
C ARG A 618 -48.55 -3.98 -2.01
N LEU A 619 -47.60 -3.23 -2.61
CA LEU A 619 -47.82 -1.85 -3.04
C LEU A 619 -48.24 -1.71 -4.51
N GLY A 620 -47.98 -2.72 -5.34
CA GLY A 620 -48.32 -2.73 -6.77
C GLY A 620 -47.87 -1.46 -7.48
N CYS A 621 -48.81 -0.75 -8.12
CA CYS A 621 -48.52 0.44 -8.93
C CYS A 621 -47.92 1.64 -8.16
N LYS A 622 -47.97 1.64 -6.82
CA LYS A 622 -47.42 2.68 -5.93
C LYS A 622 -46.01 2.37 -5.42
N PHE A 623 -45.48 1.18 -5.73
CA PHE A 623 -44.17 0.71 -5.26
C PHE A 623 -43.00 1.63 -5.65
N GLN A 624 -42.99 2.15 -6.88
CA GLN A 624 -41.91 3.02 -7.36
C GLN A 624 -41.78 4.31 -6.53
N THR A 625 -42.91 4.91 -6.11
CA THR A 625 -42.91 6.10 -5.24
C THR A 625 -42.43 5.78 -3.83
N PHE A 626 -42.57 4.54 -3.38
CA PHE A 626 -42.13 4.09 -2.07
C PHE A 626 -40.61 3.83 -2.02
N VAL A 627 -40.05 3.20 -3.05
CA VAL A 627 -38.64 2.77 -3.06
C VAL A 627 -37.65 3.92 -3.34
N CYS A 628 -38.12 5.10 -3.75
CA CYS A 628 -37.20 6.19 -4.10
C CYS A 628 -36.46 6.80 -2.89
N ASN A 629 -35.12 6.69 -2.92
CA ASN A 629 -34.05 7.38 -2.15
C ASN A 629 -34.10 7.48 -0.62
N GLY A 630 -35.21 7.14 0.04
CA GLY A 630 -35.30 7.04 1.50
C GLY A 630 -35.36 5.59 1.98
N VAL A 631 -36.25 4.78 1.40
CA VAL A 631 -36.54 3.43 1.89
C VAL A 631 -35.52 2.40 1.38
N ALA A 632 -35.13 2.46 0.09
CA ALA A 632 -34.27 1.45 -0.52
C ALA A 632 -32.93 1.23 0.19
N SER A 633 -32.30 2.29 0.71
CA SER A 633 -31.04 2.14 1.43
C SER A 633 -31.16 1.42 2.78
N ARG A 634 -32.40 1.27 3.29
CA ARG A 634 -32.75 0.82 4.65
C ARG A 634 -33.46 -0.54 4.67
N LEU A 635 -33.84 -1.07 3.51
CA LEU A 635 -34.57 -2.34 3.44
C LEU A 635 -33.77 -3.52 4.02
N LEU A 636 -32.46 -3.42 4.17
CA LEU A 636 -31.63 -4.46 4.81
C LEU A 636 -31.55 -4.34 6.34
N ASP A 637 -32.08 -3.27 6.93
CA ASP A 637 -32.12 -3.08 8.38
C ASP A 637 -33.41 -3.71 8.95
N ASP A 638 -33.24 -4.68 9.87
CA ASP A 638 -34.35 -5.43 10.44
C ASP A 638 -35.24 -4.58 11.36
N ALA A 639 -34.65 -3.65 12.11
CA ALA A 639 -35.39 -2.75 13.00
C ALA A 639 -36.22 -1.76 12.18
N PHE A 640 -35.64 -1.23 11.09
CA PHE A 640 -36.36 -0.41 10.14
C PHE A 640 -37.52 -1.18 9.51
N MET A 641 -37.30 -2.43 9.09
CA MET A 641 -38.33 -3.28 8.49
C MET A 641 -39.50 -3.57 9.44
N ALA A 642 -39.25 -3.84 10.72
CA ALA A 642 -40.32 -4.06 11.71
C ALA A 642 -41.19 -2.80 11.89
N ARG A 643 -40.57 -1.62 11.93
CA ARG A 643 -41.30 -0.34 12.03
C ARG A 643 -42.09 -0.05 10.75
N LEU A 644 -41.51 -0.36 9.60
CA LEU A 644 -42.14 -0.22 8.30
C LEU A 644 -43.41 -1.08 8.17
N GLU A 645 -43.37 -2.33 8.63
CA GLU A 645 -44.53 -3.21 8.69
C GLU A 645 -45.62 -2.66 9.61
N THR A 646 -45.23 -2.22 10.82
CA THR A 646 -46.14 -1.59 11.78
C THR A 646 -46.89 -0.40 11.18
N TRP A 647 -46.18 0.47 10.44
CA TRP A 647 -46.80 1.63 9.80
C TRP A 647 -47.68 1.27 8.61
N TYR A 648 -47.33 0.23 7.85
CA TYR A 648 -48.16 -0.27 6.76
C TYR A 648 -49.50 -0.80 7.27
N GLU A 649 -49.50 -1.56 8.36
CA GLU A 649 -50.71 -2.08 8.99
C GLU A 649 -51.62 -0.97 9.54
N ARG A 650 -51.03 0.10 10.08
CA ARG A 650 -51.78 1.22 10.67
C ARG A 650 -52.42 2.14 9.65
N LEU A 651 -51.71 2.48 8.58
CA LEU A 651 -52.14 3.50 7.61
C LEU A 651 -52.86 2.88 6.40
N GLY A 652 -52.63 1.60 6.13
CA GLY A 652 -53.06 0.99 4.88
C GLY A 652 -52.29 1.52 3.68
N LYS A 653 -52.48 0.87 2.54
CA LYS A 653 -51.64 1.01 1.34
C LYS A 653 -51.47 2.45 0.82
N ASP A 654 -52.55 3.23 0.82
CA ASP A 654 -52.58 4.52 0.13
C ASP A 654 -51.94 5.64 0.94
N ASP A 655 -52.23 5.66 2.23
CA ASP A 655 -51.66 6.62 3.17
C ASP A 655 -50.22 6.27 3.53
N PHE A 656 -49.88 4.99 3.59
CA PHE A 656 -48.52 4.52 3.85
C PHE A 656 -47.50 5.04 2.83
N VAL A 657 -47.78 4.93 1.53
CA VAL A 657 -46.84 5.39 0.49
C VAL A 657 -46.64 6.90 0.56
N THR A 658 -47.70 7.65 0.87
CA THR A 658 -47.63 9.10 1.04
C THR A 658 -46.83 9.46 2.29
N PHE A 659 -47.08 8.76 3.40
CA PHE A 659 -46.39 8.93 4.68
C PHE A 659 -44.88 8.66 4.58
N MET A 660 -44.50 7.62 3.85
CA MET A 660 -43.10 7.21 3.66
C MET A 660 -42.33 8.11 2.68
N SER A 661 -43.00 9.06 2.02
CA SER A 661 -42.34 10.01 1.14
C SER A 661 -41.49 11.04 1.93
N GLY A 662 -40.33 11.41 1.40
CA GLY A 662 -39.48 12.45 1.99
C GLY A 662 -38.69 11.98 3.23
N SER A 663 -38.67 12.81 4.29
CA SER A 663 -37.78 12.57 5.46
C SER A 663 -38.34 11.59 6.49
N THR A 664 -39.59 11.15 6.37
CA THR A 664 -40.23 10.23 7.32
C THR A 664 -39.52 8.89 7.38
N ALA A 665 -39.09 8.35 6.23
CA ALA A 665 -38.32 7.10 6.17
C ALA A 665 -37.03 7.16 7.02
N LYS A 666 -36.36 8.30 7.04
CA LYS A 666 -35.19 8.52 7.92
C LYS A 666 -35.62 8.73 9.38
N ALA A 667 -36.70 9.48 9.59
CA ALA A 667 -37.18 9.85 10.92
C ALA A 667 -37.59 8.62 11.75
N ILE A 668 -38.23 7.62 11.14
CA ILE A 668 -38.66 6.42 11.86
C ILE A 668 -37.50 5.49 12.27
N GLU A 669 -36.26 5.76 11.84
CA GLU A 669 -35.06 5.05 12.30
C GLU A 669 -34.66 5.43 13.74
N ASP A 670 -35.02 6.63 14.16
CA ASP A 670 -34.81 7.08 15.53
C ASP A 670 -36.02 6.66 16.38
N ASP A 671 -35.78 5.91 17.45
CA ASP A 671 -36.85 5.42 18.32
C ASP A 671 -37.65 6.56 18.96
N ALA A 672 -36.99 7.63 19.41
CA ALA A 672 -37.66 8.75 20.05
C ALA A 672 -38.53 9.52 19.04
N VAL A 673 -38.04 9.70 17.81
CA VAL A 673 -38.81 10.32 16.73
C VAL A 673 -39.97 9.42 16.31
N ASN A 674 -39.76 8.12 16.14
CA ASN A 674 -40.80 7.16 15.77
C ASN A 674 -41.92 7.10 16.82
N GLN A 675 -41.56 7.06 18.11
CA GLN A 675 -42.53 7.13 19.22
C GLN A 675 -43.31 8.44 19.18
N ARG A 676 -42.63 9.57 18.92
CA ARG A 676 -43.32 10.84 18.77
C ARG A 676 -44.31 10.81 17.60
N ILE A 677 -43.95 10.21 16.47
CA ILE A 677 -44.87 10.07 15.33
C ILE A 677 -46.09 9.22 15.69
N LEU A 678 -45.94 8.18 16.53
CA LEU A 678 -47.06 7.39 17.05
C LEU A 678 -48.02 8.25 17.90
N GLU A 679 -47.51 9.09 18.80
CA GLU A 679 -48.35 10.01 19.57
C GLU A 679 -49.11 10.99 18.66
N TRP A 680 -48.43 11.52 17.63
CA TRP A 680 -49.07 12.41 16.65
C TRP A 680 -50.10 11.68 15.78
N HIS A 681 -49.92 10.38 15.51
CA HIS A 681 -50.92 9.56 14.84
C HIS A 681 -52.20 9.45 15.68
N GLU A 682 -52.08 9.21 16.99
CA GLU A 682 -53.23 9.17 17.90
C GLU A 682 -53.95 10.52 17.98
N LEU A 683 -53.20 11.63 17.94
CA LEU A 683 -53.74 12.98 17.99
C LEU A 683 -54.43 13.39 16.67
N LEU A 684 -53.84 13.09 15.52
CA LEU A 684 -54.26 13.61 14.22
C LEU A 684 -55.13 12.63 13.41
N GLY A 685 -55.05 11.33 13.68
CA GLY A 685 -55.75 10.29 12.92
C GLY A 685 -55.44 10.37 11.42
N GLU A 686 -56.49 10.37 10.60
CA GLU A 686 -56.43 10.42 9.13
C GLU A 686 -55.65 11.63 8.56
N TYR A 687 -55.48 12.70 9.35
CA TYR A 687 -54.76 13.90 8.89
C TYR A 687 -53.23 13.80 9.04
N LEU A 688 -52.70 12.74 9.66
CA LEU A 688 -51.27 12.57 9.89
C LEU A 688 -50.47 12.64 8.59
N CYS A 689 -50.89 11.93 7.55
CA CYS A 689 -50.16 11.91 6.28
C CYS A 689 -50.06 13.30 5.65
N THR A 690 -51.12 14.11 5.78
CA THR A 690 -51.13 15.50 5.30
C THR A 690 -50.16 16.38 6.10
N PHE A 691 -50.03 16.13 7.39
CA PHE A 691 -49.12 16.85 8.28
C PHE A 691 -47.65 16.47 8.07
N MET A 692 -47.37 15.20 7.83
CA MET A 692 -46.00 14.67 7.71
C MET A 692 -45.34 14.98 6.36
N CYS A 693 -46.10 15.47 5.38
CA CYS A 693 -45.59 15.92 4.09
C CYS A 693 -44.48 16.99 4.21
N ASN A 694 -43.54 16.98 3.26
CA ASN A 694 -42.53 18.02 3.04
C ASN A 694 -41.47 18.25 4.13
N GLY A 695 -41.26 17.32 5.07
CA GLY A 695 -40.10 17.37 5.97
C GLY A 695 -40.40 17.77 7.43
N VAL A 696 -41.66 17.73 7.85
CA VAL A 696 -42.08 18.00 9.24
C VAL A 696 -41.54 16.95 10.21
N ALA A 697 -41.36 15.71 9.75
CA ALA A 697 -40.90 14.58 10.56
C ALA A 697 -39.59 14.85 11.33
N SER A 698 -38.63 15.55 10.70
CA SER A 698 -37.34 15.87 11.32
C SER A 698 -37.39 16.95 12.39
N ARG A 699 -38.56 17.55 12.64
CA ARG A 699 -38.77 18.61 13.64
C ARG A 699 -39.60 18.17 14.83
N LEU A 700 -40.06 16.92 14.84
CA LEU A 700 -40.85 16.37 15.95
C LEU A 700 -40.05 16.27 17.26
N THR A 701 -38.74 16.46 17.21
CA THR A 701 -37.86 16.55 18.37
C THR A 701 -37.55 17.98 18.81
N ASP A 702 -37.98 19.02 18.06
CA ASP A 702 -37.77 20.42 18.44
C ASP A 702 -38.86 20.87 19.44
N PRO A 703 -38.50 21.19 20.71
CA PRO A 703 -39.45 21.64 21.71
C PRO A 703 -40.21 22.91 21.32
N ARG A 704 -39.58 23.80 20.55
CA ARG A 704 -40.23 25.05 20.09
C ARG A 704 -41.30 24.75 19.07
N PHE A 705 -41.02 23.87 18.11
CA PHE A 705 -42.02 23.41 17.16
C PHE A 705 -43.21 22.77 17.87
N LEU A 706 -42.96 21.87 18.84
CA LEU A 706 -44.02 21.20 19.60
C LEU A 706 -44.91 22.20 20.36
N ALA A 707 -44.31 23.21 21.00
CA ALA A 707 -45.06 24.24 21.73
C ALA A 707 -45.92 25.11 20.81
N VAL A 708 -45.42 25.48 19.63
CA VAL A 708 -46.18 26.21 18.61
C VAL A 708 -47.32 25.34 18.08
N ALA A 709 -47.03 24.08 17.73
CA ALA A 709 -48.00 23.16 17.16
C ALA A 709 -49.18 22.91 18.11
N ALA A 710 -48.92 22.70 19.39
CA ALA A 710 -49.95 22.53 20.42
C ALA A 710 -50.89 23.75 20.54
N ARG A 711 -50.35 24.99 20.45
CA ARG A 711 -51.20 26.20 20.50
C ARG A 711 -52.13 26.33 19.29
N TRP A 712 -51.67 25.89 18.12
CA TRP A 712 -52.38 26.07 16.87
C TRP A 712 -53.38 24.95 16.57
N ILE A 713 -53.11 23.72 17.02
CA ILE A 713 -54.03 22.59 16.81
C ILE A 713 -55.37 22.81 17.52
N ASP A 714 -55.34 23.31 18.76
CA ASP A 714 -56.55 23.62 19.55
C ASP A 714 -57.39 24.73 18.92
N ARG A 715 -56.74 25.65 18.20
CA ARG A 715 -57.38 26.83 17.61
C ARG A 715 -57.95 26.60 16.22
N LEU A 716 -57.29 25.76 15.41
CA LEU A 716 -57.65 25.53 14.01
C LEU A 716 -58.48 24.27 13.81
N GLY A 717 -58.42 23.33 14.76
CA GLY A 717 -58.87 21.96 14.56
C GLY A 717 -57.91 21.17 13.67
N ARG A 718 -57.96 19.84 13.79
CA ARG A 718 -56.98 18.89 13.22
C ARG A 718 -56.80 19.05 11.71
N GLU A 719 -57.90 19.12 10.95
CA GLU A 719 -57.87 19.20 9.48
C GLU A 719 -57.16 20.47 8.98
N HIS A 720 -57.54 21.64 9.50
CA HIS A 720 -56.99 22.92 9.05
C HIS A 720 -55.56 23.11 9.55
N PHE A 721 -55.26 22.62 10.76
CA PHE A 721 -53.90 22.56 11.29
C PHE A 721 -53.00 21.77 10.33
N CYS A 722 -53.35 20.53 9.99
CA CYS A 722 -52.51 19.69 9.13
C CYS A 722 -52.31 20.28 7.73
N LYS A 723 -53.34 20.91 7.15
CA LYS A 723 -53.25 21.54 5.82
C LYS A 723 -52.37 22.81 5.80
N ILE A 724 -52.21 23.49 6.93
CA ILE A 724 -51.41 24.71 7.07
C ILE A 724 -49.97 24.37 7.53
N PHE A 725 -49.85 23.53 8.56
CA PHE A 725 -48.58 23.13 9.17
C PHE A 725 -47.90 21.94 8.50
N GLY A 726 -48.53 21.26 7.53
CA GLY A 726 -47.88 20.30 6.64
C GLY A 726 -46.99 20.94 5.56
N ARG A 727 -46.85 22.28 5.56
CA ARG A 727 -45.97 23.03 4.65
C ARG A 727 -44.71 23.46 5.37
N ASN A 728 -43.58 22.86 5.01
CA ASN A 728 -42.29 23.15 5.65
C ASN A 728 -41.91 24.64 5.63
N SER A 729 -42.16 25.34 4.53
CA SER A 729 -41.89 26.79 4.40
C SER A 729 -42.68 27.65 5.39
N PHE A 730 -43.90 27.24 5.73
CA PHE A 730 -44.72 27.91 6.73
C PHE A 730 -44.24 27.57 8.14
N VAL A 731 -43.97 26.29 8.41
CA VAL A 731 -43.45 25.83 9.70
C VAL A 731 -42.14 26.53 10.05
N VAL A 732 -41.19 26.61 9.10
CA VAL A 732 -39.93 27.35 9.26
C VAL A 732 -40.21 28.77 9.77
N ARG A 733 -41.08 29.50 9.07
CA ARG A 733 -41.35 30.91 9.39
C ARG A 733 -42.06 31.08 10.73
N VAL A 734 -43.01 30.23 11.06
CA VAL A 734 -43.75 30.34 12.34
C VAL A 734 -42.86 29.94 13.53
N VAL A 735 -41.98 28.94 13.37
CA VAL A 735 -41.09 28.49 14.44
C VAL A 735 -39.87 29.41 14.62
N GLU A 736 -39.27 29.87 13.54
CA GLU A 736 -38.03 30.65 13.57
C GLU A 736 -38.27 32.17 13.65
N GLN A 737 -39.48 32.65 13.37
CA GLN A 737 -39.81 34.09 13.38
C GLN A 737 -41.02 34.39 14.28
N PRO A 738 -40.81 34.67 15.59
CA PRO A 738 -41.89 34.95 16.54
C PRO A 738 -42.81 36.12 16.13
N ALA A 739 -42.25 37.13 15.45
CA ALA A 739 -43.03 38.26 14.92
C ALA A 739 -44.01 37.84 13.81
N PHE A 740 -43.64 36.84 13.01
CA PHE A 740 -44.51 36.26 11.99
C PHE A 740 -45.67 35.50 12.63
N GLU A 741 -45.39 34.66 13.63
CA GLU A 741 -46.42 33.93 14.39
C GLU A 741 -47.43 34.90 15.01
N ALA A 742 -46.95 35.95 15.69
CA ALA A 742 -47.81 36.94 16.34
C ALA A 742 -48.73 37.67 15.35
N LYS A 743 -48.24 38.05 14.17
CA LYS A 743 -49.04 38.67 13.11
C LYS A 743 -50.12 37.74 12.57
N VAL A 744 -49.76 36.48 12.28
CA VAL A 744 -50.71 35.47 11.77
C VAL A 744 -51.78 35.18 12.82
N LEU A 745 -51.41 35.12 14.10
CA LEU A 745 -52.34 34.95 15.21
C LEU A 745 -53.29 36.16 15.35
N GLY A 746 -52.78 37.38 15.25
CA GLY A 746 -53.58 38.60 15.27
C GLY A 746 -54.59 38.66 14.12
N HIS A 747 -54.19 38.24 12.92
CA HIS A 747 -55.10 38.12 11.78
C HIS A 747 -56.15 37.03 11.95
N PHE A 748 -55.78 35.87 12.52
CA PHE A 748 -56.72 34.81 12.81
C PHE A 748 -57.84 35.26 13.78
N ILE A 749 -57.48 36.01 14.82
CA ILE A 749 -58.44 36.60 15.77
C ILE A 749 -59.35 37.62 15.07
N ARG A 750 -58.79 38.49 14.20
CA ARG A 750 -59.58 39.47 13.42
C ARG A 750 -60.57 38.83 12.44
N LEU A 751 -60.28 37.61 11.97
CA LEU A 751 -61.18 36.83 11.12
C LEU A 751 -62.22 36.04 11.92
N SER A 752 -62.46 36.42 13.19
CA SER A 752 -63.38 35.72 14.10
C SER A 752 -63.07 34.22 14.22
N SER A 753 -61.78 33.86 14.23
CA SER A 753 -61.31 32.47 14.32
C SER A 753 -61.76 31.59 13.14
N ASN A 754 -62.01 32.18 11.97
CA ASN A 754 -62.40 31.43 10.77
C ASN A 754 -61.17 30.84 10.06
N ALA A 755 -60.92 29.54 10.28
CA ALA A 755 -59.79 28.81 9.72
C ALA A 755 -59.76 28.78 8.17
N LYS A 756 -60.94 28.78 7.53
CA LYS A 756 -61.06 28.79 6.06
C LYS A 756 -60.66 30.15 5.49
N ALA A 757 -61.04 31.24 6.16
CA ALA A 757 -60.63 32.60 5.80
C ALA A 757 -59.12 32.80 6.00
N LEU A 758 -58.55 32.28 7.10
CA LEU A 758 -57.10 32.32 7.34
C LEU A 758 -56.33 31.59 6.25
N LYS A 759 -56.78 30.39 5.86
CA LYS A 759 -56.15 29.64 4.77
C LYS A 759 -56.18 30.40 3.44
N SER A 760 -57.30 31.06 3.12
CA SER A 760 -57.41 31.89 1.91
C SER A 760 -56.45 33.09 1.95
N PHE A 761 -56.33 33.74 3.10
CA PHE A 761 -55.37 34.82 3.34
C PHE A 761 -53.92 34.36 3.16
N LEU A 762 -53.53 33.26 3.83
CA LEU A 762 -52.18 32.70 3.72
C LEU A 762 -51.83 32.29 2.28
N LYS A 763 -52.79 31.73 1.54
CA LYS A 763 -52.60 31.37 0.11
C LYS A 763 -52.42 32.60 -0.78
N LYS A 764 -53.10 33.71 -0.49
CA LYS A 764 -53.00 34.97 -1.27
C LYS A 764 -51.66 35.71 -1.04
N HIS A 765 -51.02 35.48 0.11
CA HIS A 765 -49.77 36.13 0.52
C HIS A 765 -48.57 35.17 0.57
N GLU A 766 -48.73 33.96 0.02
CA GLU A 766 -47.69 32.93 0.01
C GLU A 766 -46.46 33.42 -0.77
N GLY A 767 -45.29 33.46 -0.11
CA GLY A 767 -44.02 33.89 -0.70
C GLY A 767 -43.66 35.38 -0.54
N ARG A 768 -44.54 36.22 0.02
CA ARG A 768 -44.22 37.66 0.24
C ARG A 768 -43.44 37.92 1.54
N LYS A 769 -42.70 39.04 1.61
CA LYS A 769 -41.95 39.49 2.79
C LYS A 769 -42.88 39.95 3.91
N LEU A 770 -42.43 39.86 5.16
CA LEU A 770 -43.21 40.18 6.36
C LEU A 770 -43.87 41.58 6.35
N ASP A 771 -43.28 42.53 5.64
CA ASP A 771 -43.76 43.93 5.57
C ASP A 771 -44.95 44.11 4.63
N SER A 772 -45.28 43.09 3.83
CA SER A 772 -46.39 43.10 2.86
C SER A 772 -47.59 42.23 3.29
N ILE A 773 -47.57 41.77 4.55
CA ILE A 773 -48.58 40.96 5.26
C ILE A 773 -48.93 41.71 6.55
#